data_AF-A0A8H2VXG0-F1
#
_entry.id   AF-A0A8H2VXG0-F1
#
_cell.length_a   1.000
_cell.length_b   1.000
_cell.length_c   1.000
_cell.angle_alpha   90.00
_cell.angle_beta   90.00
_cell.angle_gamma   90.00
#
_symmetry.space_group_name_H-M   'P 1'
#
loop_
_entity.id
_entity.type
_entity.pdbx_description
1 polymer ?
#
loop_
_entity_poly.entity_id
_entity_poly.type
_entity_poly.pdbx_seq_one_letter_code
_entity_poly.pdbx_strand_id
1 'polypeptide(L)'
;MVLKELKNNNQNVMLNRRTQRKIPQDFKDKLLPPSKRLKTESAEDGDLSSRCPSDEEELPLSPRIGSPVHLRKTEILDSEDEGEDEMDQIGAPRVTELESALPPVDIDKNAIAKYEAMRAEVDNLPDDLKSRLSGRTWERGKSSIYSDAFNLALETVLEDEGHLFDEKEMDVFNQWRDLDYEAQYLYVRLFLRKTSAWHRINRLGYHRDLTDVPTTSKVLQSMRELPESAATVQVNPAELGPPEGTVLQNSFTFADSSEGQIKTLDEALSLLNLDELKGLAKELKVQGKNKADILKALRETSQRQSGLGYVGLKRADSMSTSIPTTPDGAIPEEEDDSLDHVNRDVHFLRKIMAITGPCIRLSLPALNLFERVHLVFYRSTEWTDKSLTTIILARISRRNFPSYIVSRSTNIFSSRSILLEFEASIRTQYRVDSILEYSNRGKAGLDEVMEIFEEVYPRWKVLLAEEQRKEDSIYESGEGAYLRRFSPAWVYTRIVHKGLYVFGRFKNHEKEHAILTELLNQKLFHSAKRGAWYQRKALLEEHYMYTLQPVPGINDTEQQKRHWKRVSLCTCEQGLQDRHCHVIYHYDLQKRIQKLEKNLKIPKREKHDFDHALLTKPLEITIQGIQIKKQYLTPTTLRRRSSAPNGIEERQRSTKTIWIDEYEGNGASECSVEELCLSYYRSQGLKGYHSEGGILRTLFAYLFFDILFLYIPNVFQTQYQTCPLDLHTDAFFAARASEINHRIVEIENGKAPEIIRNVWESEADKRTCVVGLRWEFDVHDLQEIVDAFGGAGLGKLMRVMAEEYRVRGGGVPDLFLWDVGEAKVEQKDELNEKPKPRSNKINPKNTPTKQRKKEVRFVEVKSENDRLSDTQRMWIHVLMGAGIRVELCNVVAREVRVIDTG
;
A
#
# COMPACT_ATOMS: atom_id res chain seq x y z
N MET A 1 17.77 19.37 -47.71
CA MET A 1 18.73 19.60 -48.81
C MET A 1 18.80 18.33 -49.67
N VAL A 2 19.36 18.39 -50.89
CA VAL A 2 19.14 17.41 -51.98
C VAL A 2 19.54 15.96 -51.66
N LEU A 3 18.77 15.01 -52.21
CA LEU A 3 18.96 13.55 -52.24
C LEU A 3 20.36 13.09 -52.71
N LYS A 4 20.74 11.87 -52.31
CA LYS A 4 21.48 10.94 -53.18
C LYS A 4 21.13 9.48 -52.87
N GLU A 5 20.76 8.72 -53.89
CA GLU A 5 20.55 7.27 -53.81
C GLU A 5 21.89 6.51 -53.74
N LEU A 6 21.90 5.34 -53.10
CA LEU A 6 22.84 4.24 -53.39
C LEU A 6 22.05 2.93 -53.41
N LYS A 7 22.19 2.14 -54.48
CA LYS A 7 21.42 0.91 -54.71
C LYS A 7 22.25 -0.34 -54.42
N ASN A 8 21.63 -1.25 -53.66
CA ASN A 8 21.74 -2.71 -53.64
C ASN A 8 23.09 -3.40 -53.87
N ASN A 9 23.43 -4.33 -52.97
CA ASN A 9 23.85 -5.67 -53.41
C ASN A 9 23.56 -6.78 -52.38
N ASN A 10 22.35 -7.37 -52.49
CA ASN A 10 21.97 -8.78 -52.30
C ASN A 10 22.31 -9.61 -51.02
N GLN A 11 21.46 -10.62 -50.81
CA GLN A 11 21.50 -11.72 -49.81
C GLN A 11 21.07 -11.31 -48.37
N ASN A 12 20.06 -11.92 -47.74
CA ASN A 12 19.13 -12.99 -48.16
C ASN A 12 17.70 -12.71 -47.67
N VAL A 13 16.69 -13.06 -48.49
CA VAL A 13 15.26 -13.03 -48.13
C VAL A 13 14.71 -14.45 -48.18
N MET A 14 14.13 -14.94 -47.07
CA MET A 14 13.37 -16.19 -47.02
C MET A 14 11.87 -15.90 -47.09
N LEU A 15 11.14 -16.68 -47.90
CA LEU A 15 9.75 -16.38 -48.25
C LEU A 15 8.72 -16.96 -47.28
N ASN A 16 7.71 -16.15 -46.97
CA ASN A 16 6.42 -16.63 -46.49
C ASN A 16 5.81 -17.62 -47.50
N ARG A 17 5.53 -18.86 -47.08
CA ARG A 17 4.70 -19.81 -47.83
C ARG A 17 3.55 -20.34 -46.97
N ARG A 18 2.37 -19.73 -47.14
CA ARG A 18 1.09 -20.31 -46.69
C ARG A 18 0.82 -21.60 -47.47
N THR A 19 0.87 -22.76 -46.81
CA THR A 19 0.39 -24.02 -47.39
C THR A 19 -1.07 -24.25 -47.01
N GLN A 20 -1.98 -23.94 -47.94
CA GLN A 20 -3.36 -24.42 -47.85
C GLN A 20 -3.35 -25.96 -47.87
N ARG A 21 -4.05 -26.60 -46.94
CA ARG A 21 -4.55 -27.98 -47.09
C ARG A 21 -6.08 -27.96 -47.07
N LYS A 22 -6.67 -28.73 -47.97
CA LYS A 22 -8.11 -28.73 -48.24
C LYS A 22 -8.87 -29.47 -47.14
N ILE A 23 -10.04 -28.95 -46.79
CA ILE A 23 -11.06 -29.65 -46.00
C ILE A 23 -11.91 -30.50 -46.96
N PRO A 24 -12.08 -31.81 -46.73
CA PRO A 24 -13.21 -32.58 -47.24
C PRO A 24 -14.43 -32.37 -46.34
N GLN A 25 -15.60 -32.15 -46.93
CA GLN A 25 -16.88 -32.12 -46.21
C GLN A 25 -17.46 -33.52 -46.02
N ASP A 26 -18.51 -33.58 -45.20
CA ASP A 26 -19.46 -34.69 -45.00
C ASP A 26 -18.92 -36.01 -44.40
N PHE A 27 -19.36 -36.34 -43.18
CA PHE A 27 -20.62 -37.09 -43.03
C PHE A 27 -21.22 -36.96 -41.62
N LYS A 28 -22.44 -37.47 -41.43
CA LYS A 28 -23.36 -37.15 -40.31
C LYS A 28 -23.27 -38.08 -39.09
N ASP A 29 -23.93 -37.61 -38.03
CA ASP A 29 -24.42 -38.31 -36.83
C ASP A 29 -24.54 -39.84 -36.90
N LYS A 30 -24.20 -40.53 -35.80
CA LYS A 30 -25.24 -41.14 -34.94
C LYS A 30 -24.77 -41.68 -33.58
N LEU A 31 -25.79 -41.84 -32.74
CA LEU A 31 -25.80 -42.23 -31.33
C LEU A 31 -25.52 -43.72 -31.06
N LEU A 32 -24.93 -43.98 -29.88
CA LEU A 32 -25.13 -45.15 -29.00
C LEU A 32 -24.50 -46.53 -29.40
N PRO A 33 -24.36 -47.48 -28.44
CA PRO A 33 -23.29 -48.49 -28.46
C PRO A 33 -23.78 -49.96 -28.50
N PRO A 34 -22.85 -50.93 -28.52
CA PRO A 34 -23.11 -52.32 -28.13
C PRO A 34 -22.53 -52.68 -26.74
N SER A 35 -23.00 -53.81 -26.19
CA SER A 35 -22.50 -54.43 -24.95
C SER A 35 -22.64 -55.97 -25.02
N LYS A 36 -22.09 -56.70 -24.02
CA LYS A 36 -22.24 -58.14 -23.71
C LYS A 36 -21.49 -59.20 -24.56
N ARG A 37 -20.47 -59.82 -23.93
CA ARG A 37 -20.36 -61.27 -23.57
C ARG A 37 -19.12 -61.43 -22.64
N LEU A 38 -19.06 -62.20 -21.54
CA LEU A 38 -19.55 -63.55 -21.12
C LEU A 38 -18.89 -64.69 -21.93
N LYS A 39 -18.39 -65.81 -21.39
CA LYS A 39 -18.33 -66.46 -20.03
C LYS A 39 -17.18 -67.54 -20.09
N THR A 40 -16.58 -68.20 -19.08
CA THR A 40 -16.62 -68.30 -17.59
C THR A 40 -15.29 -68.95 -17.08
N GLU A 41 -15.26 -69.39 -15.80
CA GLU A 41 -14.63 -70.63 -15.25
C GLU A 41 -13.10 -70.57 -14.99
N SER A 42 -12.55 -71.16 -13.91
CA SER A 42 -13.10 -71.88 -12.72
C SER A 42 -12.14 -71.64 -11.53
N ALA A 43 -12.57 -71.20 -10.34
CA ALA A 43 -13.24 -71.94 -9.25
C ALA A 43 -12.33 -72.92 -8.47
N GLU A 44 -12.09 -72.62 -7.19
CA GLU A 44 -11.72 -73.54 -6.10
C GLU A 44 -12.14 -72.89 -4.76
N ASP A 45 -12.70 -73.67 -3.81
CA ASP A 45 -13.33 -73.19 -2.56
C ASP A 45 -12.47 -73.45 -1.31
N GLY A 46 -12.74 -72.72 -0.20
CA GLY A 46 -11.82 -72.63 0.97
C GLY A 46 -12.43 -72.61 2.38
N ASP A 47 -13.69 -73.02 2.56
CA ASP A 47 -14.34 -73.45 3.83
C ASP A 47 -14.48 -72.43 5.02
N LEU A 48 -15.09 -72.90 6.13
CA LEU A 48 -15.86 -72.12 7.11
C LEU A 48 -15.42 -72.30 8.58
N SER A 49 -15.44 -71.21 9.36
CA SER A 49 -15.91 -71.17 10.77
C SER A 49 -15.97 -69.69 11.26
N SER A 50 -16.92 -69.20 12.06
CA SER A 50 -17.78 -69.73 13.13
C SER A 50 -17.20 -69.64 14.55
N ARG A 51 -17.26 -68.42 15.16
CA ARG A 51 -17.86 -68.13 16.50
C ARG A 51 -17.51 -66.73 17.02
N CYS A 52 -18.47 -66.10 17.70
CA CYS A 52 -18.19 -65.08 18.73
C CYS A 52 -17.92 -65.78 20.08
N PRO A 53 -17.30 -65.10 21.04
CA PRO A 53 -18.13 -64.44 22.07
C PRO A 53 -17.74 -62.98 22.33
N SER A 54 -18.39 -62.36 23.32
CA SER A 54 -18.01 -61.10 23.95
C SER A 54 -16.72 -61.24 24.77
N ASP A 55 -16.09 -60.12 25.11
CA ASP A 55 -16.21 -59.54 26.47
C ASP A 55 -15.71 -58.09 26.49
N GLU A 56 -16.07 -57.36 27.55
CA GLU A 56 -15.91 -55.91 27.70
C GLU A 56 -14.53 -55.54 28.27
N GLU A 57 -13.97 -54.38 27.89
CA GLU A 57 -13.17 -53.57 28.82
C GLU A 57 -13.11 -52.07 28.41
N GLU A 58 -12.78 -51.25 29.39
CA GLU A 58 -13.15 -49.84 29.60
C GLU A 58 -12.63 -48.77 28.61
N LEU A 59 -13.37 -47.67 28.49
CA LEU A 59 -12.93 -46.39 27.90
C LEU A 59 -12.71 -45.30 28.96
N PRO A 60 -11.50 -44.72 29.08
CA PRO A 60 -11.29 -43.48 29.83
C PRO A 60 -10.88 -42.29 28.94
N LEU A 61 -11.81 -41.33 28.84
CA LEU A 61 -11.59 -39.87 28.87
C LEU A 61 -10.53 -39.21 27.95
N SER A 62 -11.01 -38.50 26.93
CA SER A 62 -10.21 -37.57 26.11
C SER A 62 -9.78 -36.30 26.87
N PRO A 63 -8.50 -35.93 26.89
CA PRO A 63 -8.05 -34.58 27.24
C PRO A 63 -8.44 -33.57 26.14
N ARG A 64 -8.84 -32.35 26.53
CA ARG A 64 -9.19 -31.28 25.57
C ARG A 64 -7.92 -30.69 24.95
N ILE A 65 -7.84 -30.66 23.63
CA ILE A 65 -6.79 -29.93 22.89
C ILE A 65 -7.14 -28.43 22.93
N GLY A 66 -6.17 -27.60 23.33
CA GLY A 66 -6.34 -26.13 23.37
C GLY A 66 -6.32 -25.48 21.98
N SER A 67 -7.07 -24.40 21.83
CA SER A 67 -7.21 -23.66 20.58
C SER A 67 -5.89 -22.96 20.15
N PRO A 68 -5.53 -22.97 18.85
CA PRO A 68 -4.38 -22.22 18.36
C PRO A 68 -4.66 -20.71 18.29
N VAL A 69 -3.67 -19.89 18.64
CA VAL A 69 -3.75 -18.42 18.61
C VAL A 69 -3.78 -17.91 17.15
N HIS A 70 -4.62 -16.91 16.88
CA HIS A 70 -4.76 -16.31 15.54
C HIS A 70 -3.50 -15.55 15.08
N LEU A 71 -2.86 -16.07 14.04
CA LEU A 71 -1.97 -15.29 13.17
C LEU A 71 -2.77 -14.67 12.01
N ARG A 72 -2.54 -13.39 11.72
CA ARG A 72 -3.17 -12.67 10.60
C ARG A 72 -2.65 -13.22 9.26
N LYS A 73 -3.51 -13.89 8.47
CA LYS A 73 -3.26 -14.18 7.05
C LYS A 73 -4.32 -13.51 6.17
N THR A 74 -3.89 -12.82 5.12
CA THR A 74 -4.78 -12.10 4.19
C THR A 74 -5.23 -13.01 3.04
N GLU A 75 -5.94 -14.10 3.36
CA GLU A 75 -6.43 -15.10 2.42
C GLU A 75 -7.83 -15.60 2.83
N ILE A 76 -8.68 -15.91 1.85
CA ILE A 76 -10.10 -16.23 2.08
C ILE A 76 -10.26 -17.71 2.49
N LEU A 77 -10.80 -17.94 3.69
CA LEU A 77 -11.47 -19.19 4.08
C LEU A 77 -12.52 -18.92 5.17
N ASP A 78 -13.55 -19.78 5.24
CA ASP A 78 -14.73 -19.59 6.10
C ASP A 78 -14.58 -20.21 7.50
N SER A 79 -15.01 -19.45 8.50
CA SER A 79 -15.64 -19.93 9.73
C SER A 79 -16.53 -18.82 10.32
N GLU A 80 -17.63 -19.18 10.96
CA GLU A 80 -18.64 -18.26 11.51
C GLU A 80 -18.51 -18.20 13.04
N ASP A 81 -18.26 -17.01 13.61
CA ASP A 81 -18.72 -16.60 14.95
C ASP A 81 -18.63 -15.06 15.09
N GLU A 82 -19.31 -14.47 16.09
CA GLU A 82 -19.44 -13.01 16.29
C GLU A 82 -18.93 -12.55 17.69
N GLY A 83 -18.53 -11.27 17.86
CA GLY A 83 -18.33 -10.69 19.21
C GLY A 83 -17.20 -9.66 19.44
N GLU A 84 -17.44 -8.41 19.04
CA GLU A 84 -17.09 -7.15 19.75
C GLU A 84 -15.61 -6.73 20.08
N ASP A 85 -15.46 -5.42 20.33
CA ASP A 85 -14.33 -4.64 20.88
C ASP A 85 -12.91 -4.69 20.26
N GLU A 86 -12.59 -3.69 19.42
CA GLU A 86 -11.48 -2.75 19.70
C GLU A 86 -11.65 -1.40 18.95
N MET A 87 -11.86 -0.31 19.69
CA MET A 87 -11.76 1.08 19.19
C MET A 87 -10.29 1.57 19.16
N ASP A 88 -10.06 2.66 18.43
CA ASP A 88 -8.86 3.51 18.52
C ASP A 88 -7.50 2.84 18.22
N GLN A 89 -7.41 2.14 17.08
CA GLN A 89 -6.15 2.03 16.34
C GLN A 89 -6.25 2.81 15.02
N ILE A 90 -5.83 4.08 15.05
CA ILE A 90 -5.65 4.89 13.83
C ILE A 90 -4.59 4.21 12.98
N GLY A 91 -4.99 3.68 11.82
CA GLY A 91 -4.09 3.01 10.89
C GLY A 91 -2.94 3.92 10.46
N ALA A 92 -1.75 3.34 10.29
CA ALA A 92 -0.62 4.08 9.71
C ALA A 92 -1.05 4.64 8.34
N PRO A 93 -0.80 5.94 8.05
CA PRO A 93 -1.34 6.58 6.86
C PRO A 93 -0.79 5.90 5.61
N ARG A 94 -1.69 5.56 4.67
CA ARG A 94 -1.32 5.01 3.36
C ARG A 94 -0.35 5.99 2.68
N VAL A 95 0.76 5.46 2.18
CA VAL A 95 1.86 6.20 1.54
C VAL A 95 1.77 5.93 0.04
N THR A 96 1.67 6.97 -0.79
CA THR A 96 1.57 6.80 -2.25
C THR A 96 2.83 6.13 -2.82
N GLU A 97 2.76 5.56 -4.02
CA GLU A 97 3.94 5.01 -4.71
C GLU A 97 5.07 6.06 -4.84
N LEU A 98 4.71 7.32 -5.13
CA LEU A 98 5.65 8.45 -5.17
C LEU A 98 6.26 8.77 -3.79
N GLU A 99 5.43 8.88 -2.74
CA GLU A 99 5.89 9.09 -1.37
C GLU A 99 6.75 7.93 -0.86
N SER A 100 6.48 6.69 -1.29
CA SER A 100 7.26 5.50 -0.91
C SER A 100 8.62 5.42 -1.63
N ALA A 101 8.76 6.12 -2.76
CA ALA A 101 9.99 6.28 -3.51
C ALA A 101 10.80 7.51 -3.07
N LEU A 102 10.39 8.18 -1.99
CA LEU A 102 11.05 9.32 -1.38
C LEU A 102 11.47 8.96 0.06
N PRO A 103 12.77 9.06 0.42
CA PRO A 103 13.20 8.74 1.77
C PRO A 103 12.51 9.67 2.80
N PRO A 104 12.10 9.14 3.97
CA PRO A 104 11.26 9.84 4.93
C PRO A 104 11.91 11.16 5.36
N VAL A 105 11.11 12.22 5.35
CA VAL A 105 11.56 13.56 5.75
C VAL A 105 11.11 13.83 7.17
N ASP A 106 12.00 14.34 7.99
CA ASP A 106 11.63 14.95 9.26
C ASP A 106 10.95 16.29 8.98
N ILE A 107 9.62 16.32 9.12
CA ILE A 107 8.77 17.49 8.83
C ILE A 107 8.54 18.34 10.10
N ASP A 108 9.42 18.20 11.11
CA ASP A 108 9.32 18.99 12.32
C ASP A 108 9.56 20.49 12.08
N LYS A 109 9.15 21.30 13.06
CA LYS A 109 9.26 22.76 12.98
C LYS A 109 10.70 23.26 12.99
N ASN A 110 11.64 22.44 13.47
CA ASN A 110 13.05 22.80 13.54
C ASN A 110 13.75 22.57 12.19
N ALA A 111 13.43 21.51 11.45
CA ALA A 111 13.92 21.26 10.10
C ALA A 111 13.50 22.38 9.13
N ILE A 112 12.22 22.78 9.20
CA ILE A 112 11.69 23.91 8.43
C ILE A 112 12.41 25.22 8.80
N ALA A 113 12.47 25.56 10.10
CA ALA A 113 13.09 26.81 10.55
C ALA A 113 14.61 26.86 10.28
N LYS A 114 15.31 25.72 10.34
CA LYS A 114 16.74 25.61 9.96
C LYS A 114 16.94 25.89 8.47
N TYR A 115 16.07 25.39 7.60
CA TYR A 115 16.14 25.68 6.16
C TYR A 115 15.83 27.16 5.84
N GLU A 116 14.78 27.71 6.46
CA GLU A 116 14.41 29.12 6.32
C GLU A 116 15.56 30.05 6.77
N ALA A 117 16.32 29.67 7.81
CA ALA A 117 17.55 30.36 8.21
C ALA A 117 18.71 30.12 7.23
N MET A 118 18.96 28.88 6.79
CA MET A 118 20.10 28.54 5.93
C MET A 118 20.02 29.18 4.53
N ARG A 119 18.82 29.51 4.04
CA ARG A 119 18.65 30.30 2.81
C ARG A 119 19.08 31.77 2.93
N ALA A 120 19.30 32.29 4.14
CA ALA A 120 19.76 33.66 4.35
C ALA A 120 21.29 33.84 4.17
N GLU A 121 22.06 32.74 4.04
CA GLU A 121 23.54 32.78 4.06
C GLU A 121 24.22 32.40 2.73
N VAL A 122 23.48 32.08 1.65
CA VAL A 122 24.07 31.47 0.43
C VAL A 122 23.75 32.23 -0.86
N ASP A 123 24.70 33.08 -1.28
CA ASP A 123 24.75 33.75 -2.59
C ASP A 123 25.29 32.85 -3.74
N ASN A 124 25.75 31.64 -3.40
CA ASN A 124 26.47 30.75 -4.31
C ASN A 124 25.55 29.72 -4.99
N LEU A 125 25.07 30.05 -6.18
CA LEU A 125 24.36 29.17 -7.12
C LEU A 125 24.88 29.41 -8.57
N PRO A 126 24.98 28.38 -9.42
CA PRO A 126 25.48 28.53 -10.81
C PRO A 126 24.61 29.47 -11.66
N ASP A 127 25.25 30.29 -12.49
CA ASP A 127 24.58 31.40 -13.18
C ASP A 127 23.56 30.97 -14.26
N ASP A 128 23.72 29.78 -14.86
CA ASP A 128 22.71 29.18 -15.75
C ASP A 128 21.36 29.02 -15.01
N LEU A 129 21.40 28.54 -13.78
CA LEU A 129 20.22 28.36 -12.94
C LEU A 129 19.68 29.69 -12.38
N LYS A 130 20.52 30.73 -12.24
CA LYS A 130 20.03 32.10 -11.98
C LYS A 130 19.14 32.56 -13.14
N SER A 131 19.57 32.41 -14.39
CA SER A 131 18.86 32.96 -15.56
C SER A 131 17.38 32.55 -15.66
N ARG A 132 17.04 31.33 -15.23
CA ARG A 132 15.67 30.78 -15.26
C ARG A 132 14.85 31.00 -13.98
N LEU A 133 15.44 31.56 -12.93
CA LEU A 133 14.80 31.79 -11.62
C LEU A 133 14.93 33.24 -11.10
N SER A 134 15.80 34.06 -11.69
CA SER A 134 16.07 35.44 -11.30
C SER A 134 15.00 36.44 -11.78
N GLY A 135 13.72 36.03 -11.73
CA GLY A 135 12.60 36.96 -11.84
C GLY A 135 12.40 37.79 -10.56
N ARG A 136 12.73 37.21 -9.38
CA ARG A 136 12.67 37.87 -8.08
C ARG A 136 13.79 37.40 -7.15
N THR A 137 14.58 38.35 -6.64
CA THR A 137 15.37 38.16 -5.42
C THR A 137 14.43 37.87 -4.24
N TRP A 138 14.85 37.00 -3.32
CA TRP A 138 14.03 36.70 -2.14
C TRP A 138 13.95 37.94 -1.23
N GLU A 139 12.76 38.50 -1.10
CA GLU A 139 12.47 39.60 -0.19
C GLU A 139 11.42 39.18 0.83
N ARG A 140 11.60 39.64 2.07
CA ARG A 140 10.69 39.36 3.18
C ARG A 140 9.28 39.86 2.85
N GLY A 141 8.31 38.94 2.81
CA GLY A 141 6.92 39.22 2.44
C GLY A 141 6.63 39.21 0.93
N LYS A 142 7.52 38.69 0.06
CA LYS A 142 7.31 38.67 -1.41
C LYS A 142 7.52 37.33 -2.12
N SER A 143 8.04 36.30 -1.45
CA SER A 143 8.27 34.97 -2.06
C SER A 143 8.42 33.89 -0.99
N SER A 144 7.84 32.71 -1.22
CA SER A 144 7.91 31.58 -0.31
C SER A 144 7.77 30.27 -1.07
N ILE A 145 8.69 29.34 -0.81
CA ILE A 145 8.79 28.03 -1.43
C ILE A 145 7.48 27.21 -1.39
N TYR A 146 6.60 27.50 -0.44
CA TYR A 146 5.26 26.93 -0.33
C TYR A 146 4.33 27.47 -1.45
N SER A 147 4.19 28.79 -1.55
CA SER A 147 3.39 29.47 -2.60
C SER A 147 3.98 29.25 -3.99
N ASP A 148 5.31 29.35 -4.12
CA ASP A 148 6.03 29.21 -5.39
C ASP A 148 5.92 27.77 -5.96
N ALA A 149 5.76 26.75 -5.09
CA ALA A 149 5.52 25.37 -5.51
C ALA A 149 4.05 25.10 -5.86
N PHE A 150 3.11 25.72 -5.15
CA PHE A 150 1.67 25.65 -5.43
C PHE A 150 1.33 26.33 -6.77
N ASN A 151 1.80 27.57 -6.97
CA ASN A 151 1.57 28.30 -8.21
C ASN A 151 2.23 27.60 -9.42
N LEU A 152 3.45 27.04 -9.27
CA LEU A 152 4.06 26.22 -10.33
C LEU A 152 3.18 25.01 -10.72
N ALA A 153 2.60 24.31 -9.74
CA ALA A 153 1.76 23.15 -10.01
C ALA A 153 0.44 23.55 -10.71
N LEU A 154 -0.13 24.69 -10.32
CA LEU A 154 -1.31 25.29 -10.96
C LEU A 154 -1.00 25.74 -12.40
N GLU A 155 0.04 26.56 -12.60
CA GLU A 155 0.44 27.11 -13.89
C GLU A 155 0.72 25.98 -14.91
N THR A 156 1.50 24.96 -14.51
CA THR A 156 1.78 23.80 -15.38
C THR A 156 0.50 23.07 -15.82
N VAL A 157 -0.50 22.93 -14.94
CA VAL A 157 -1.76 22.25 -15.27
C VAL A 157 -2.67 23.13 -16.13
N LEU A 158 -2.65 24.45 -15.96
CA LEU A 158 -3.46 25.36 -16.78
C LEU A 158 -2.87 25.61 -18.18
N GLU A 159 -1.55 25.56 -18.32
CA GLU A 159 -0.87 25.64 -19.63
C GLU A 159 -1.13 24.39 -20.48
N ASP A 160 -0.96 23.18 -19.91
CA ASP A 160 -1.04 21.92 -20.65
C ASP A 160 -2.44 21.26 -20.64
N GLU A 161 -3.24 21.44 -19.59
CA GLU A 161 -4.50 20.71 -19.36
C GLU A 161 -5.70 21.59 -18.94
N GLY A 162 -5.70 22.87 -19.30
CA GLY A 162 -6.81 23.79 -19.01
C GLY A 162 -8.19 23.33 -19.52
N HIS A 163 -8.24 22.43 -20.52
CA HIS A 163 -9.48 21.80 -21.04
C HIS A 163 -10.16 20.83 -20.06
N LEU A 164 -9.57 20.58 -18.89
CA LEU A 164 -10.12 19.73 -17.84
C LEU A 164 -10.98 20.48 -16.82
N PHE A 165 -11.16 21.79 -16.98
CA PHE A 165 -11.88 22.66 -16.05
C PHE A 165 -13.00 23.44 -16.78
N ASP A 166 -14.09 23.77 -16.07
CA ASP A 166 -15.19 24.57 -16.64
C ASP A 166 -15.05 26.08 -16.42
N GLU A 167 -16.00 26.88 -16.91
CA GLU A 167 -15.93 28.35 -16.87
C GLU A 167 -15.90 28.90 -15.43
N LYS A 168 -16.53 28.23 -14.46
CA LYS A 168 -16.49 28.62 -13.05
C LYS A 168 -15.15 28.26 -12.42
N GLU A 169 -14.66 27.06 -12.71
CA GLU A 169 -13.38 26.56 -12.21
C GLU A 169 -12.21 27.41 -12.72
N MET A 170 -12.23 27.77 -14.01
CA MET A 170 -11.24 28.68 -14.61
C MET A 170 -11.30 30.09 -14.01
N ASP A 171 -12.48 30.59 -13.63
CA ASP A 171 -12.57 31.91 -12.99
C ASP A 171 -12.07 31.91 -11.54
N VAL A 172 -12.26 30.83 -10.77
CA VAL A 172 -11.59 30.67 -9.46
C VAL A 172 -10.07 30.78 -9.61
N PHE A 173 -9.48 30.26 -10.69
CA PHE A 173 -8.05 30.40 -10.96
C PHE A 173 -7.63 31.81 -11.43
N ASN A 174 -8.50 32.55 -12.11
CA ASN A 174 -8.28 33.97 -12.38
C ASN A 174 -8.23 34.76 -11.07
N GLN A 175 -9.28 34.63 -10.25
CA GLN A 175 -9.40 35.33 -8.98
C GLN A 175 -8.32 34.93 -7.97
N TRP A 176 -7.74 33.73 -8.08
CA TRP A 176 -6.55 33.31 -7.34
C TRP A 176 -5.30 34.09 -7.74
N ARG A 177 -5.08 34.29 -9.05
CA ARG A 177 -3.94 35.07 -9.57
C ARG A 177 -4.02 36.55 -9.19
N ASP A 178 -5.24 37.07 -9.04
CA ASP A 178 -5.51 38.45 -8.58
C ASP A 178 -5.45 38.62 -7.04
N LEU A 179 -5.28 37.54 -6.27
CA LEU A 179 -5.03 37.66 -4.82
C LEU A 179 -3.66 38.28 -4.54
N ASP A 180 -3.59 39.05 -3.46
CA ASP A 180 -2.32 39.47 -2.90
C ASP A 180 -1.51 38.26 -2.39
N TYR A 181 -0.19 38.42 -2.41
CA TYR A 181 0.75 37.37 -2.03
C TYR A 181 0.58 36.92 -0.56
N GLU A 182 0.13 37.79 0.34
CA GLU A 182 -0.13 37.42 1.74
C GLU A 182 -1.35 36.50 1.84
N ALA A 183 -2.43 36.77 1.11
CA ALA A 183 -3.61 35.89 1.00
C ALA A 183 -3.25 34.55 0.37
N GLN A 184 -2.47 34.53 -0.72
CA GLN A 184 -1.98 33.27 -1.31
C GLN A 184 -1.13 32.46 -0.31
N TYR A 185 -0.17 33.10 0.38
CA TYR A 185 0.65 32.43 1.39
C TYR A 185 -0.19 31.89 2.56
N LEU A 186 -1.14 32.67 3.08
CA LEU A 186 -2.04 32.20 4.13
C LEU A 186 -2.85 30.99 3.65
N TYR A 187 -3.46 31.04 2.47
CA TYR A 187 -4.22 29.92 1.91
C TYR A 187 -3.38 28.65 1.78
N VAL A 188 -2.20 28.71 1.13
CA VAL A 188 -1.32 27.54 0.97
C VAL A 188 -0.83 27.01 2.31
N ARG A 189 -0.60 27.87 3.30
CA ARG A 189 -0.20 27.48 4.67
C ARG A 189 -1.34 26.93 5.53
N LEU A 190 -2.59 27.07 5.09
CA LEU A 190 -3.74 26.33 5.62
C LEU A 190 -4.00 25.04 4.82
N PHE A 191 -3.79 25.04 3.50
CA PHE A 191 -3.88 23.87 2.62
C PHE A 191 -2.91 22.76 3.05
N LEU A 192 -1.70 23.13 3.48
CA LEU A 192 -0.67 22.23 4.01
C LEU A 192 -0.89 21.74 5.46
N ARG A 193 -2.07 21.97 6.03
CA ARG A 193 -2.46 21.44 7.35
C ARG A 193 -3.43 20.28 7.19
N LYS A 194 -3.93 19.73 8.29
CA LYS A 194 -5.06 18.79 8.24
C LYS A 194 -6.26 19.52 7.61
N THR A 195 -6.66 19.04 6.44
CA THR A 195 -7.76 19.54 5.62
C THR A 195 -9.08 19.65 6.40
N SER A 196 -9.93 20.59 5.98
CA SER A 196 -11.27 20.85 6.54
C SER A 196 -11.36 21.16 8.05
N ALA A 197 -10.24 21.43 8.73
CA ALA A 197 -10.22 21.82 10.13
C ALA A 197 -10.39 23.33 10.36
N TRP A 198 -11.16 23.71 11.38
CA TRP A 198 -11.24 25.10 11.85
C TRP A 198 -9.96 25.53 12.57
N HIS A 199 -9.45 26.72 12.24
CA HIS A 199 -8.26 27.32 12.84
C HIS A 199 -8.57 28.70 13.41
N ARG A 200 -8.19 28.96 14.67
CA ARG A 200 -8.36 30.28 15.28
C ARG A 200 -7.33 31.26 14.73
N ILE A 201 -7.78 32.40 14.21
CA ILE A 201 -6.93 33.42 13.60
C ILE A 201 -5.90 33.94 14.62
N ASN A 202 -6.31 34.12 15.88
CA ASN A 202 -5.44 34.52 17.00
C ASN A 202 -4.37 33.48 17.41
N ARG A 203 -4.37 32.27 16.85
CA ARG A 203 -3.34 31.23 17.05
C ARG A 203 -2.56 30.90 15.78
N LEU A 204 -2.77 31.62 14.68
CA LEU A 204 -1.98 31.51 13.46
C LEU A 204 -0.68 32.31 13.62
N GLY A 205 0.33 31.68 14.21
CA GLY A 205 1.66 32.25 14.49
C GLY A 205 2.53 32.56 13.26
N TYR A 206 1.96 33.14 12.22
CA TYR A 206 2.61 33.52 10.96
C TYR A 206 3.15 34.96 10.94
N HIS A 207 3.17 35.64 12.10
CA HIS A 207 3.59 37.04 12.30
C HIS A 207 5.06 37.37 11.93
N ARG A 208 5.81 36.43 11.35
CA ARG A 208 7.14 36.67 10.76
C ARG A 208 7.07 37.01 9.27
N ASP A 209 6.05 36.46 8.60
CA ASP A 209 5.89 36.38 7.14
C ASP A 209 4.66 37.16 6.63
N LEU A 210 3.64 37.31 7.49
CA LEU A 210 2.40 38.05 7.23
C LEU A 210 2.35 39.32 8.08
N THR A 211 1.94 40.44 7.48
CA THR A 211 1.78 41.73 8.18
C THR A 211 0.57 41.75 9.13
N ASP A 212 -0.61 41.35 8.68
CA ASP A 212 -1.83 41.32 9.50
C ASP A 212 -2.75 40.12 9.16
N VAL A 213 -2.53 39.00 9.86
CA VAL A 213 -3.28 37.74 9.65
C VAL A 213 -4.82 37.93 9.74
N PRO A 214 -5.39 38.69 10.69
CA PRO A 214 -6.79 39.12 10.64
C PRO A 214 -7.27 39.74 9.33
N THR A 215 -6.54 40.69 8.74
CA THR A 215 -6.94 41.32 7.47
C THR A 215 -6.76 40.36 6.30
N THR A 216 -5.64 39.64 6.22
CA THR A 216 -5.42 38.58 5.21
C THR A 216 -6.54 37.52 5.26
N SER A 217 -7.00 37.13 6.45
CA SER A 217 -8.10 36.18 6.64
C SER A 217 -9.41 36.68 6.03
N LYS A 218 -9.72 37.98 6.16
CA LYS A 218 -10.92 38.61 5.56
C LYS A 218 -10.88 38.63 4.04
N VAL A 219 -9.70 38.73 3.41
CA VAL A 219 -9.55 38.69 1.94
C VAL A 219 -9.84 37.30 1.37
N LEU A 220 -9.52 36.23 2.12
CA LEU A 220 -9.90 34.86 1.76
C LEU A 220 -11.38 34.57 2.05
N GLN A 221 -11.95 35.20 3.08
CA GLN A 221 -13.36 35.07 3.50
C GLN A 221 -14.33 35.99 2.71
N SER A 222 -13.84 36.82 1.80
CA SER A 222 -14.68 37.68 0.97
C SER A 222 -15.51 36.85 -0.01
N MET A 223 -16.83 37.04 -0.04
CA MET A 223 -17.69 36.48 -1.08
C MET A 223 -17.33 37.03 -2.46
N ARG A 224 -17.32 36.15 -3.45
CA ARG A 224 -16.90 36.38 -4.83
C ARG A 224 -17.91 35.76 -5.78
N GLU A 225 -18.39 36.52 -6.75
CA GLU A 225 -19.26 36.00 -7.81
C GLU A 225 -18.47 35.12 -8.79
N LEU A 226 -19.20 34.27 -9.52
CA LEU A 226 -18.69 33.38 -10.57
C LEU A 226 -19.61 33.46 -11.81
N PRO A 227 -19.08 33.24 -13.03
CA PRO A 227 -19.89 33.20 -14.26
C PRO A 227 -20.88 32.03 -14.27
N GLU A 228 -21.87 32.07 -15.15
CA GLU A 228 -22.61 30.86 -15.50
C GLU A 228 -21.68 29.88 -16.25
N SER A 229 -21.77 28.59 -15.94
CA SER A 229 -21.00 27.52 -16.58
C SER A 229 -21.92 26.73 -17.52
N ALA A 230 -21.40 26.37 -18.69
CA ALA A 230 -22.12 25.58 -19.68
C ALA A 230 -21.96 24.06 -19.44
N ALA A 231 -21.20 23.67 -18.42
CA ALA A 231 -20.90 22.27 -18.14
C ALA A 231 -22.13 21.50 -17.65
N THR A 232 -22.40 20.36 -18.29
CA THR A 232 -23.44 19.42 -17.86
C THR A 232 -23.10 18.83 -16.49
N VAL A 233 -24.07 18.81 -15.57
CA VAL A 233 -23.96 18.07 -14.31
C VAL A 233 -23.77 16.58 -14.63
N GLN A 234 -22.62 16.04 -14.22
CA GLN A 234 -22.25 14.65 -14.41
C GLN A 234 -22.69 13.81 -13.21
N VAL A 235 -23.16 12.59 -13.47
CA VAL A 235 -23.48 11.58 -12.46
C VAL A 235 -22.58 10.37 -12.71
N ASN A 236 -21.84 9.94 -11.68
CA ASN A 236 -20.90 8.82 -11.76
C ASN A 236 -21.44 7.60 -10.98
N PRO A 237 -21.17 6.36 -11.41
CA PRO A 237 -21.63 5.16 -10.72
C PRO A 237 -21.18 5.09 -9.26
N ALA A 238 -22.13 4.83 -8.35
CA ALA A 238 -21.97 4.73 -6.91
C ALA A 238 -21.33 5.96 -6.22
N GLU A 239 -21.26 7.10 -6.91
CA GLU A 239 -20.91 8.38 -6.29
C GLU A 239 -22.11 8.89 -5.49
N LEU A 240 -21.96 8.98 -4.17
CA LEU A 240 -22.90 9.73 -3.34
C LEU A 240 -22.89 11.18 -3.81
N GLY A 241 -24.07 11.81 -3.86
CA GLY A 241 -24.19 13.20 -4.27
C GLY A 241 -23.19 14.10 -3.53
N PRO A 242 -22.55 15.07 -4.23
CA PRO A 242 -21.42 15.83 -3.68
C PRO A 242 -21.81 16.46 -2.33
N PRO A 243 -21.02 16.25 -1.26
CA PRO A 243 -21.40 16.68 0.10
C PRO A 243 -21.77 18.16 0.17
N GLU A 244 -22.67 18.52 1.09
CA GLU A 244 -23.15 19.90 1.21
C GLU A 244 -22.00 20.91 1.27
N GLY A 245 -22.07 21.91 0.39
CA GLY A 245 -21.04 22.94 0.27
C GLY A 245 -19.77 22.53 -0.48
N THR A 246 -19.70 21.39 -1.18
CA THR A 246 -18.53 21.00 -2.01
C THR A 246 -18.57 21.47 -3.46
N VAL A 247 -19.72 21.96 -3.96
CA VAL A 247 -19.93 22.38 -5.36
C VAL A 247 -19.84 23.90 -5.48
N LEU A 248 -19.21 24.40 -6.56
CA LEU A 248 -19.18 25.82 -6.89
C LEU A 248 -20.59 26.31 -7.31
N GLN A 249 -21.16 27.20 -6.49
CA GLN A 249 -22.45 27.84 -6.76
C GLN A 249 -22.24 29.05 -7.70
N ASN A 250 -23.13 30.05 -7.67
CA ASN A 250 -22.92 31.30 -8.41
C ASN A 250 -21.99 32.28 -7.68
N SER A 251 -21.67 31.99 -6.41
CA SER A 251 -20.64 32.67 -5.64
C SER A 251 -19.83 31.67 -4.80
N PHE A 252 -18.63 32.06 -4.39
CA PHE A 252 -17.73 31.29 -3.53
C PHE A 252 -16.93 32.20 -2.57
N THR A 253 -16.18 31.59 -1.67
CA THR A 253 -15.07 32.20 -0.93
C THR A 253 -13.84 31.31 -1.10
N PHE A 254 -12.63 31.77 -0.76
CA PHE A 254 -11.48 30.86 -0.60
C PHE A 254 -11.46 30.22 0.80
N ALA A 255 -12.06 30.88 1.78
CA ALA A 255 -12.14 30.41 3.15
C ALA A 255 -13.50 30.73 3.80
N ASP A 256 -13.91 29.87 4.73
CA ASP A 256 -15.08 30.05 5.56
C ASP A 256 -14.75 30.93 6.78
N SER A 257 -15.74 31.71 7.23
CA SER A 257 -15.72 32.35 8.56
C SER A 257 -16.53 31.53 9.55
N SER A 258 -16.07 31.46 10.80
CA SER A 258 -16.88 30.92 11.90
C SER A 258 -18.20 31.67 12.08
N GLU A 259 -18.23 32.96 11.72
CA GLU A 259 -19.41 33.80 11.75
C GLU A 259 -20.37 33.37 10.61
N GLY A 260 -21.43 32.67 10.99
CA GLY A 260 -22.50 32.21 10.08
C GLY A 260 -22.39 30.74 9.64
N GLN A 261 -21.21 30.14 9.64
CA GLN A 261 -21.04 28.72 9.27
C GLN A 261 -21.13 27.76 10.46
N ILE A 262 -20.52 28.09 11.61
CA ILE A 262 -20.56 27.19 12.78
C ILE A 262 -21.90 27.37 13.50
N LYS A 263 -22.86 26.52 13.16
CA LYS A 263 -24.24 26.54 13.69
C LYS A 263 -24.46 25.53 14.81
N THR A 264 -23.64 24.48 14.90
CA THR A 264 -23.79 23.41 15.89
C THR A 264 -22.96 23.66 17.14
N LEU A 265 -23.51 23.29 18.31
CA LEU A 265 -22.76 23.30 19.58
C LEU A 265 -21.54 22.35 19.53
N ASP A 266 -21.63 21.27 18.76
CA ASP A 266 -20.59 20.25 18.65
C ASP A 266 -19.35 20.70 17.89
N GLU A 267 -19.52 21.35 16.74
CA GLU A 267 -18.39 21.97 16.04
C GLU A 267 -17.72 23.02 16.94
N ALA A 268 -18.50 23.87 17.61
CA ALA A 268 -18.00 24.88 18.52
C ALA A 268 -17.20 24.28 19.69
N LEU A 269 -17.74 23.26 20.36
CA LEU A 269 -17.06 22.54 21.44
C LEU A 269 -15.78 21.84 20.97
N SER A 270 -15.73 21.38 19.71
CA SER A 270 -14.52 20.76 19.13
C SER A 270 -13.32 21.72 19.08
N LEU A 271 -13.57 23.03 18.93
CA LEU A 271 -12.56 24.07 18.85
C LEU A 271 -11.80 24.27 20.17
N LEU A 272 -12.38 23.91 21.31
CA LEU A 272 -11.84 24.20 22.64
C LEU A 272 -10.61 23.33 22.95
N ASN A 273 -9.58 23.98 23.50
CA ASN A 273 -8.46 23.27 24.11
C ASN A 273 -8.87 22.67 25.46
N LEU A 274 -8.03 21.81 26.02
CA LEU A 274 -8.36 21.05 27.23
C LEU A 274 -8.69 21.96 28.43
N ASP A 275 -8.01 23.10 28.56
CA ASP A 275 -8.09 23.94 29.76
C ASP A 275 -9.19 25.00 29.67
N GLU A 276 -9.51 25.48 28.47
CA GLU A 276 -10.74 26.24 28.19
C GLU A 276 -11.98 25.36 28.39
N LEU A 277 -11.94 24.10 27.94
CA LEU A 277 -13.01 23.12 28.14
C LEU A 277 -13.22 22.81 29.64
N LYS A 278 -12.13 22.62 30.41
CA LYS A 278 -12.18 22.52 31.88
C LYS A 278 -12.69 23.81 32.52
N GLY A 279 -12.32 24.97 32.01
CA GLY A 279 -12.78 26.28 32.51
C GLY A 279 -14.29 26.44 32.37
N LEU A 280 -14.81 26.18 31.17
CA LEU A 280 -16.24 26.19 30.86
C LEU A 280 -17.00 25.15 31.71
N ALA A 281 -16.47 23.93 31.82
CA ALA A 281 -17.05 22.89 32.67
C ALA A 281 -17.08 23.29 34.16
N LYS A 282 -15.99 23.86 34.69
CA LYS A 282 -15.90 24.34 36.08
C LYS A 282 -16.91 25.45 36.37
N GLU A 283 -17.08 26.39 35.45
CA GLU A 283 -18.04 27.49 35.55
C GLU A 283 -19.49 26.96 35.58
N LEU A 284 -19.79 25.98 34.73
CA LEU A 284 -21.09 25.30 34.64
C LEU A 284 -21.28 24.19 35.69
N LYS A 285 -20.30 23.99 36.59
CA LYS A 285 -20.26 22.95 37.63
C LYS A 285 -20.32 21.50 37.10
N VAL A 286 -19.96 21.30 35.83
CA VAL A 286 -19.90 20.02 35.14
C VAL A 286 -18.57 19.31 35.44
N GLN A 287 -18.58 17.98 35.58
CA GLN A 287 -17.39 17.17 35.82
C GLN A 287 -17.32 15.96 34.86
N GLY A 288 -16.10 15.60 34.45
CA GLY A 288 -15.79 14.42 33.64
C GLY A 288 -14.32 14.02 33.84
N LYS A 289 -13.98 12.74 33.60
CA LYS A 289 -12.64 12.18 33.89
C LYS A 289 -11.69 12.32 32.69
N ASN A 290 -12.21 12.33 31.47
CA ASN A 290 -11.46 12.53 30.23
C ASN A 290 -12.12 13.63 29.34
N LYS A 291 -11.53 13.97 28.18
CA LYS A 291 -12.07 15.02 27.27
C LYS A 291 -13.47 14.67 26.75
N ALA A 292 -13.73 13.40 26.39
CA ALA A 292 -15.02 12.95 25.88
C ALA A 292 -16.12 12.99 26.95
N ASP A 293 -15.81 12.62 28.20
CA ASP A 293 -16.74 12.76 29.34
C ASP A 293 -17.18 14.22 29.50
N ILE A 294 -16.23 15.16 29.45
CA ILE A 294 -16.52 16.59 29.63
C ILE A 294 -17.36 17.12 28.46
N LEU A 295 -17.03 16.74 27.21
CA LEU A 295 -17.84 17.09 26.03
C LEU A 295 -19.27 16.53 26.15
N LYS A 296 -19.42 15.25 26.52
CA LYS A 296 -20.72 14.61 26.72
C LYS A 296 -21.52 15.29 27.83
N ALA A 297 -20.90 15.56 28.97
CA ALA A 297 -21.58 16.20 30.09
C ALA A 297 -21.95 17.67 29.80
N LEU A 298 -21.19 18.39 28.97
CA LEU A 298 -21.54 19.73 28.48
C LEU A 298 -22.76 19.70 27.54
N ARG A 299 -22.82 18.74 26.59
CA ARG A 299 -24.02 18.49 25.74
C ARG A 299 -25.25 18.21 26.60
N GLU A 300 -25.13 17.27 27.53
CA GLU A 300 -26.22 16.88 28.43
C GLU A 300 -26.65 18.04 29.35
N THR A 301 -25.75 18.95 29.73
CA THR A 301 -26.08 20.15 30.51
C THR A 301 -26.82 21.19 29.66
N SER A 302 -26.38 21.43 28.43
CA SER A 302 -27.06 22.32 27.48
C SER A 302 -28.51 21.90 27.27
N GLN A 303 -28.74 20.59 27.12
CA GLN A 303 -30.06 19.98 26.96
C GLN A 303 -30.89 19.99 28.25
N ARG A 304 -30.37 19.49 29.39
CA ARG A 304 -31.20 19.19 30.58
C ARG A 304 -31.53 20.35 31.53
N GLN A 305 -30.77 21.44 31.56
CA GLN A 305 -30.86 22.40 32.69
C GLN A 305 -32.02 23.43 32.59
N SER A 306 -33.25 22.99 32.82
CA SER A 306 -34.38 23.87 33.16
C SER A 306 -34.34 24.29 34.63
N GLY A 307 -33.49 25.29 34.98
CA GLY A 307 -33.53 25.90 36.32
C GLY A 307 -32.32 26.72 36.78
N LEU A 308 -32.63 27.80 37.51
CA LEU A 308 -31.71 28.65 38.30
C LEU A 308 -30.48 29.22 37.57
N GLY A 309 -30.72 30.21 36.71
CA GLY A 309 -29.67 31.11 36.19
C GLY A 309 -30.18 32.48 35.69
N TYR A 310 -31.43 32.54 35.21
CA TYR A 310 -31.92 33.66 34.39
C TYR A 310 -32.36 34.93 35.15
N VAL A 311 -32.44 34.90 36.49
CA VAL A 311 -33.02 36.01 37.30
C VAL A 311 -32.06 37.20 37.49
N GLY A 312 -30.83 37.12 36.97
CA GLY A 312 -29.77 38.11 37.26
C GLY A 312 -29.89 39.47 36.55
N LEU A 313 -30.54 39.55 35.38
CA LEU A 313 -30.37 40.69 34.46
C LEU A 313 -31.65 41.42 34.01
N LYS A 314 -32.78 41.23 34.71
CA LYS A 314 -34.02 42.02 34.50
C LYS A 314 -34.39 42.84 35.74
N ARG A 315 -33.56 43.83 36.06
CA ARG A 315 -33.86 44.93 37.01
C ARG A 315 -33.35 46.28 36.51
N ALA A 316 -33.92 46.73 35.39
CA ALA A 316 -33.96 48.13 35.01
C ALA A 316 -35.28 48.40 34.27
N ASP A 317 -35.88 49.56 34.58
CA ASP A 317 -36.94 50.27 33.86
C ASP A 317 -38.35 49.68 33.69
N SER A 318 -39.30 50.61 33.49
CA SER A 318 -40.75 50.42 33.29
C SER A 318 -41.55 49.72 34.40
N MET A 319 -42.00 50.51 35.39
CA MET A 319 -43.26 50.22 36.08
C MET A 319 -44.44 50.70 35.23
N SER A 320 -45.40 49.84 34.92
CA SER A 320 -46.77 50.26 34.55
C SER A 320 -47.79 49.16 34.82
N THR A 321 -48.82 49.50 35.60
CA THR A 321 -49.94 48.65 35.99
C THR A 321 -50.91 48.37 34.84
N SER A 322 -51.39 47.13 34.70
CA SER A 322 -52.84 46.82 34.65
C SER A 322 -53.11 45.33 34.44
N ILE A 323 -54.01 44.76 35.26
CA ILE A 323 -54.72 43.51 34.97
C ILE A 323 -56.11 43.88 34.45
N PRO A 324 -56.59 43.26 33.35
CA PRO A 324 -58.02 43.07 33.11
C PRO A 324 -58.39 41.58 33.16
N THR A 325 -59.34 41.23 34.02
CA THR A 325 -59.87 39.87 34.15
C THR A 325 -61.02 39.65 33.17
N THR A 326 -61.01 38.54 32.41
CA THR A 326 -62.21 37.98 31.77
C THR A 326 -62.21 36.46 31.96
N PRO A 327 -63.31 35.87 32.47
CA PRO A 327 -63.43 34.42 32.60
C PRO A 327 -64.10 33.84 31.35
N ASP A 328 -63.41 32.96 30.64
CA ASP A 328 -64.08 31.88 29.89
C ASP A 328 -63.16 30.67 29.71
N GLY A 329 -63.75 29.50 29.51
CA GLY A 329 -63.04 28.23 29.53
C GLY A 329 -62.34 27.88 28.21
N ALA A 330 -61.02 27.92 28.18
CA ALA A 330 -60.18 27.32 27.15
C ALA A 330 -59.20 26.30 27.75
N ILE A 331 -58.84 25.30 26.94
CA ILE A 331 -57.86 24.26 27.29
C ILE A 331 -56.47 24.91 27.37
N PRO A 332 -55.59 24.54 28.33
CA PRO A 332 -54.19 24.93 28.25
C PRO A 332 -53.55 24.27 27.02
N GLU A 333 -53.20 25.08 26.02
CA GLU A 333 -52.37 24.63 24.90
C GLU A 333 -50.98 24.23 25.45
N GLU A 334 -50.42 23.14 24.93
CA GLU A 334 -49.08 22.68 25.32
C GLU A 334 -48.05 23.66 24.73
N GLU A 335 -47.37 24.44 25.59
CA GLU A 335 -46.31 25.35 25.15
C GLU A 335 -45.16 24.55 24.51
N ASP A 336 -44.71 25.01 23.33
CA ASP A 336 -43.70 24.30 22.51
C ASP A 336 -42.29 24.39 23.12
N ASP A 337 -41.98 23.41 23.97
CA ASP A 337 -40.68 23.17 24.63
C ASP A 337 -39.49 23.16 23.63
N SER A 338 -39.71 22.93 22.33
CA SER A 338 -38.63 22.87 21.34
C SER A 338 -37.94 24.22 21.12
N LEU A 339 -38.66 25.34 21.26
CA LEU A 339 -38.14 26.69 21.02
C LEU A 339 -37.10 27.11 22.08
N ASP A 340 -37.30 26.71 23.33
CA ASP A 340 -36.44 27.13 24.45
C ASP A 340 -35.11 26.35 24.47
N HIS A 341 -35.09 25.13 23.94
CA HIS A 341 -33.85 24.38 23.67
C HIS A 341 -32.95 25.08 22.64
N VAL A 342 -33.50 25.54 21.52
CA VAL A 342 -32.75 26.24 20.45
C VAL A 342 -32.09 27.51 21.00
N ASN A 343 -32.82 28.28 21.80
CA ASN A 343 -32.35 29.55 22.38
C ASN A 343 -31.14 29.35 23.32
N ARG A 344 -31.08 28.20 24.02
CA ARG A 344 -30.00 27.86 24.96
C ARG A 344 -28.73 27.37 24.26
N ASP A 345 -28.85 26.51 23.26
CA ASP A 345 -27.69 26.09 22.45
C ASP A 345 -27.05 27.30 21.73
N VAL A 346 -27.86 28.24 21.24
CA VAL A 346 -27.38 29.53 20.68
C VAL A 346 -26.61 30.38 21.71
N HIS A 347 -27.01 30.38 22.98
CA HIS A 347 -26.26 31.06 24.04
C HIS A 347 -24.91 30.39 24.33
N PHE A 348 -24.86 29.05 24.42
CA PHE A 348 -23.59 28.32 24.59
C PHE A 348 -22.66 28.50 23.39
N LEU A 349 -23.19 28.40 22.17
CA LEU A 349 -22.48 28.68 20.93
C LEU A 349 -21.86 30.08 20.94
N ARG A 350 -22.64 31.12 21.25
CA ARG A 350 -22.15 32.52 21.37
C ARG A 350 -21.03 32.65 22.40
N LYS A 351 -21.14 31.97 23.55
CA LYS A 351 -20.11 31.98 24.60
C LYS A 351 -18.82 31.29 24.16
N ILE A 352 -18.93 30.15 23.47
CA ILE A 352 -17.78 29.42 22.93
C ILE A 352 -17.10 30.24 21.82
N MET A 353 -17.86 30.94 20.96
CA MET A 353 -17.30 31.86 19.97
C MET A 353 -16.57 33.05 20.62
N ALA A 354 -17.06 33.58 21.74
CA ALA A 354 -16.36 34.61 22.52
C ALA A 354 -15.05 34.11 23.16
N ILE A 355 -14.97 32.83 23.56
CA ILE A 355 -13.76 32.21 24.13
C ILE A 355 -12.73 31.84 23.05
N THR A 356 -13.20 31.40 21.89
CA THR A 356 -12.33 30.97 20.77
C THR A 356 -11.82 32.18 19.98
N GLY A 357 -12.69 33.15 19.71
CA GLY A 357 -12.44 34.26 18.79
C GLY A 357 -12.57 33.85 17.32
N PRO A 358 -12.39 34.80 16.38
CA PRO A 358 -12.57 34.54 14.95
C PRO A 358 -11.74 33.35 14.44
N CYS A 359 -12.42 32.44 13.73
CA CYS A 359 -11.81 31.26 13.12
C CYS A 359 -11.99 31.26 11.60
N ILE A 360 -11.05 30.57 10.94
CA ILE A 360 -10.96 30.36 9.50
C ILE A 360 -10.83 28.87 9.19
N ARG A 361 -11.49 28.40 8.13
CA ARG A 361 -11.35 27.06 7.53
C ARG A 361 -11.26 27.28 6.02
N LEU A 362 -10.56 26.44 5.26
CA LEU A 362 -10.64 26.53 3.80
C LEU A 362 -12.03 26.11 3.33
N SER A 363 -12.61 26.84 2.38
CA SER A 363 -13.91 26.50 1.83
C SER A 363 -13.80 25.21 1.01
N LEU A 364 -14.75 24.29 1.17
CA LEU A 364 -14.74 23.01 0.46
C LEU A 364 -14.72 23.11 -1.08
N PRO A 365 -15.40 24.05 -1.77
CA PRO A 365 -15.37 24.11 -3.23
C PRO A 365 -13.99 24.48 -3.77
N ALA A 366 -13.35 25.50 -3.20
CA ALA A 366 -12.00 25.91 -3.60
C ALA A 366 -10.96 24.83 -3.23
N LEU A 367 -11.06 24.23 -2.03
CA LEU A 367 -10.18 23.16 -1.59
C LEU A 367 -10.19 21.98 -2.57
N ASN A 368 -11.38 21.45 -2.89
CA ASN A 368 -11.55 20.34 -3.83
C ASN A 368 -11.00 20.66 -5.23
N LEU A 369 -11.17 21.90 -5.70
CA LEU A 369 -10.68 22.32 -7.01
C LEU A 369 -9.15 22.34 -7.07
N PHE A 370 -8.46 22.87 -6.05
CA PHE A 370 -7.00 22.84 -6.00
C PHE A 370 -6.45 21.42 -5.72
N GLU A 371 -7.18 20.58 -4.97
CA GLU A 371 -6.85 19.15 -4.86
C GLU A 371 -6.93 18.43 -6.22
N ARG A 372 -7.92 18.75 -7.07
CA ARG A 372 -7.99 18.24 -8.45
C ARG A 372 -6.82 18.70 -9.29
N VAL A 373 -6.43 19.98 -9.20
CA VAL A 373 -5.21 20.49 -9.86
C VAL A 373 -3.99 19.69 -9.43
N HIS A 374 -3.84 19.36 -8.14
CA HIS A 374 -2.74 18.52 -7.68
C HIS A 374 -2.83 17.07 -8.20
N LEU A 375 -4.02 16.46 -8.24
CA LEU A 375 -4.23 15.13 -8.83
C LEU A 375 -3.78 15.09 -10.30
N VAL A 376 -4.13 16.12 -11.07
CA VAL A 376 -3.72 16.30 -12.48
C VAL A 376 -2.22 16.62 -12.59
N PHE A 377 -1.64 17.45 -11.72
CA PHE A 377 -0.21 17.76 -11.75
C PHE A 377 0.65 16.52 -11.51
N TYR A 378 0.42 15.85 -10.37
CA TYR A 378 1.23 14.73 -9.86
C TYR A 378 0.96 13.40 -10.57
N ARG A 379 -0.13 13.30 -11.35
CA ARG A 379 -0.64 12.04 -11.91
C ARG A 379 -0.77 10.96 -10.82
N SER A 380 -1.44 11.30 -9.72
CA SER A 380 -1.64 10.35 -8.62
C SER A 380 -2.80 9.40 -8.90
N THR A 381 -2.62 8.11 -8.58
CA THR A 381 -3.71 7.12 -8.61
C THR A 381 -4.40 6.97 -7.25
N GLU A 382 -3.96 7.69 -6.23
CA GLU A 382 -4.43 7.61 -4.84
C GLU A 382 -4.43 9.01 -4.21
N TRP A 383 -5.46 9.36 -3.43
CA TRP A 383 -5.59 10.68 -2.80
C TRP A 383 -4.78 10.74 -1.49
N THR A 384 -3.91 11.76 -1.34
CA THR A 384 -3.23 12.07 -0.08
C THR A 384 -3.07 13.58 0.16
N ASP A 385 -3.40 14.03 1.38
CA ASP A 385 -3.11 15.39 1.89
C ASP A 385 -1.61 15.76 1.77
N LYS A 386 -0.74 14.74 1.71
CA LYS A 386 0.72 14.89 1.71
C LYS A 386 1.32 15.17 0.34
N SER A 387 0.56 15.00 -0.74
CA SER A 387 1.04 15.15 -2.12
C SER A 387 1.77 16.48 -2.34
N LEU A 388 1.18 17.62 -1.96
CA LEU A 388 1.79 18.95 -2.14
C LEU A 388 3.14 19.08 -1.40
N THR A 389 3.28 18.47 -0.22
CA THR A 389 4.54 18.40 0.53
C THR A 389 5.68 17.78 -0.29
N THR A 390 5.41 17.01 -1.35
CA THR A 390 6.45 16.36 -2.17
C THR A 390 7.30 17.37 -2.96
N ILE A 391 6.72 18.24 -3.80
CA ILE A 391 7.50 19.29 -4.51
C ILE A 391 8.17 20.23 -3.50
N ILE A 392 7.45 20.56 -2.43
CA ILE A 392 7.91 21.45 -1.38
C ILE A 392 9.14 20.87 -0.69
N LEU A 393 9.12 19.60 -0.25
CA LEU A 393 10.25 18.94 0.40
C LEU A 393 11.38 18.58 -0.57
N ALA A 394 11.06 18.34 -1.85
CA ALA A 394 12.05 18.21 -2.91
C ALA A 394 12.90 19.49 -3.06
N ARG A 395 12.24 20.65 -3.14
CA ARG A 395 12.91 21.96 -3.23
C ARG A 395 13.54 22.41 -1.90
N ILE A 396 12.86 22.19 -0.75
CA ILE A 396 13.37 22.54 0.60
C ILE A 396 14.63 21.71 0.92
N SER A 397 14.59 20.39 0.72
CA SER A 397 15.72 19.52 1.12
C SER A 397 16.92 19.59 0.16
N ARG A 398 16.91 20.50 -0.84
CA ARG A 398 17.89 20.57 -1.96
C ARG A 398 18.15 19.19 -2.60
N ARG A 399 17.11 18.35 -2.71
CA ARG A 399 17.24 17.00 -3.28
C ARG A 399 17.56 17.11 -4.75
N ASN A 400 18.71 16.59 -5.17
CA ASN A 400 19.03 16.47 -6.58
C ASN A 400 18.23 15.30 -7.18
N PHE A 401 17.66 15.53 -8.36
CA PHE A 401 16.91 14.52 -9.10
C PHE A 401 17.76 14.01 -10.28
N PRO A 402 17.55 12.75 -10.71
CA PRO A 402 18.22 12.20 -11.89
C PRO A 402 17.94 13.05 -13.14
N SER A 403 18.89 13.06 -14.07
CA SER A 403 18.72 13.77 -15.35
C SER A 403 18.02 12.87 -16.36
N TYR A 404 16.85 13.28 -16.84
CA TYR A 404 16.07 12.61 -17.88
C TYR A 404 15.28 13.62 -18.72
N ILE A 405 14.82 13.20 -19.89
CA ILE A 405 13.93 13.99 -20.75
C ILE A 405 12.50 13.87 -20.22
N VAL A 406 11.88 15.01 -19.89
CA VAL A 406 10.47 15.08 -19.48
C VAL A 406 9.58 15.05 -20.73
N SER A 407 8.59 14.17 -20.71
CA SER A 407 7.53 13.96 -21.70
C SER A 407 6.17 14.04 -20.99
N ARG A 408 5.77 15.25 -20.59
CA ARG A 408 4.40 15.48 -20.11
C ARG A 408 3.43 15.29 -21.28
N SER A 409 2.29 14.64 -21.02
CA SER A 409 1.23 14.49 -22.02
C SER A 409 -0.10 15.01 -21.51
N THR A 410 -0.68 15.91 -22.30
CA THR A 410 -1.99 16.53 -22.10
C THR A 410 -3.16 15.53 -22.26
N ASN A 411 -2.92 14.37 -22.87
CA ASN A 411 -3.95 13.41 -23.28
C ASN A 411 -4.33 12.35 -22.24
N ILE A 412 -3.68 12.33 -21.07
CA ILE A 412 -3.95 11.35 -19.99
C ILE A 412 -5.42 11.39 -19.55
N PHE A 413 -6.00 12.59 -19.51
CA PHE A 413 -7.44 12.79 -19.43
C PHE A 413 -7.89 13.52 -20.71
N SER A 414 -8.63 12.83 -21.58
CA SER A 414 -9.09 13.40 -22.85
C SER A 414 -10.30 14.34 -22.70
N SER A 415 -10.88 14.45 -21.50
CA SER A 415 -11.97 15.37 -21.17
C SER A 415 -12.10 15.57 -19.66
N ARG A 416 -12.67 16.72 -19.25
CA ARG A 416 -13.13 16.97 -17.87
C ARG A 416 -13.98 15.83 -17.33
N SER A 417 -14.83 15.23 -18.16
CA SER A 417 -15.73 14.16 -17.74
C SER A 417 -15.02 12.88 -17.30
N ILE A 418 -13.93 12.48 -17.97
CA ILE A 418 -13.15 11.31 -17.57
C ILE A 418 -12.32 11.60 -16.31
N LEU A 419 -11.82 12.84 -16.14
CA LEU A 419 -11.18 13.27 -14.90
C LEU A 419 -12.14 13.19 -13.70
N LEU A 420 -13.37 13.70 -13.85
CA LEU A 420 -14.39 13.65 -12.79
C LEU A 420 -14.84 12.23 -12.47
N GLU A 421 -15.01 11.35 -13.48
CA GLU A 421 -15.33 9.94 -13.26
C GLU A 421 -14.17 9.20 -12.55
N PHE A 422 -12.92 9.54 -12.87
CA PHE A 422 -11.74 8.98 -12.21
C PHE A 422 -11.66 9.42 -10.74
N GLU A 423 -11.81 10.72 -10.47
CA GLU A 423 -11.86 11.30 -9.12
C GLU A 423 -12.98 10.67 -8.26
N ALA A 424 -14.18 10.57 -8.83
CA ALA A 424 -15.33 9.89 -8.23
C ALA A 424 -15.03 8.42 -7.91
N SER A 425 -14.46 7.69 -8.88
CA SER A 425 -14.13 6.26 -8.71
C SER A 425 -13.13 6.03 -7.57
N ILE A 426 -12.17 6.94 -7.35
CA ILE A 426 -11.21 6.88 -6.23
C ILE A 426 -11.93 7.07 -4.90
N ARG A 427 -12.84 8.06 -4.79
CA ARG A 427 -13.70 8.24 -3.59
C ARG A 427 -14.50 6.96 -3.28
N THR A 428 -15.16 6.38 -4.28
CA THR A 428 -15.92 5.14 -4.13
C THR A 428 -15.01 3.96 -3.76
N GLN A 429 -13.80 3.87 -4.31
CA GLN A 429 -12.83 2.83 -3.94
C GLN A 429 -12.39 2.93 -2.48
N TYR A 430 -12.21 4.16 -1.97
CA TYR A 430 -11.86 4.45 -0.57
C TYR A 430 -13.03 4.15 0.39
N ARG A 431 -14.28 4.45 0.00
CA ARG A 431 -15.50 4.04 0.72
C ARG A 431 -15.55 2.52 0.89
N VAL A 432 -15.37 1.76 -0.19
CA VAL A 432 -15.33 0.28 -0.16
C VAL A 432 -14.14 -0.25 0.68
N ASP A 433 -12.96 0.39 0.61
CA ASP A 433 -11.84 0.04 1.51
C ASP A 433 -12.21 0.26 2.99
N SER A 434 -12.81 1.40 3.30
CA SER A 434 -13.16 1.79 4.67
C SER A 434 -14.12 0.81 5.34
N ILE A 435 -15.12 0.34 4.58
CA ILE A 435 -16.09 -0.68 5.04
C ILE A 435 -15.41 -2.04 5.27
N LEU A 436 -14.56 -2.48 4.33
CA LEU A 436 -13.91 -3.79 4.42
C LEU A 436 -12.74 -3.83 5.43
N GLU A 437 -12.09 -2.71 5.72
CA GLU A 437 -10.94 -2.63 6.64
C GLU A 437 -11.30 -2.16 8.06
N TYR A 438 -12.15 -1.13 8.22
CA TYR A 438 -12.29 -0.38 9.48
C TYR A 438 -13.70 -0.30 10.05
N SER A 439 -14.76 -0.39 9.24
CA SER A 439 -16.14 -0.14 9.71
C SER A 439 -17.13 -1.21 9.24
N ASN A 440 -17.51 -2.07 10.19
CA ASN A 440 -18.59 -3.05 10.07
C ASN A 440 -18.51 -3.99 8.85
N ARG A 441 -17.75 -5.09 9.02
CA ARG A 441 -17.94 -6.34 8.26
C ARG A 441 -19.27 -7.07 8.57
N GLY A 442 -20.11 -6.47 9.42
CA GLY A 442 -21.50 -6.89 9.63
C GLY A 442 -22.32 -6.69 8.35
N LYS A 443 -23.50 -7.33 8.30
CA LYS A 443 -24.26 -7.48 7.06
C LYS A 443 -24.52 -6.17 6.31
N ALA A 444 -24.89 -5.09 7.00
CA ALA A 444 -25.24 -3.81 6.37
C ALA A 444 -24.09 -3.19 5.54
N GLY A 445 -22.83 -3.28 5.99
CA GLY A 445 -21.68 -2.81 5.21
C GLY A 445 -21.39 -3.69 4.00
N LEU A 446 -21.65 -5.00 4.11
CA LEU A 446 -21.56 -5.92 2.98
C LEU A 446 -22.69 -5.67 1.95
N ASP A 447 -23.91 -5.38 2.42
CA ASP A 447 -25.05 -4.99 1.58
C ASP A 447 -24.72 -3.65 0.85
N GLU A 448 -24.16 -2.64 1.53
CA GLU A 448 -23.71 -1.37 0.93
C GLU A 448 -22.63 -1.57 -0.16
N VAL A 449 -21.65 -2.45 0.06
CA VAL A 449 -20.63 -2.79 -0.96
C VAL A 449 -21.27 -3.50 -2.17
N MET A 450 -22.41 -4.18 -1.99
CA MET A 450 -23.16 -4.77 -3.10
C MET A 450 -23.96 -3.73 -3.90
N GLU A 451 -24.55 -2.73 -3.26
CA GLU A 451 -25.20 -1.60 -3.95
C GLU A 451 -24.17 -0.87 -4.84
N ILE A 452 -23.01 -0.53 -4.26
CA ILE A 452 -21.88 0.04 -5.00
C ILE A 452 -21.46 -0.84 -6.18
N PHE A 453 -21.42 -2.17 -6.00
CA PHE A 453 -21.04 -3.10 -7.06
C PHE A 453 -22.03 -3.11 -8.23
N GLU A 454 -23.33 -3.21 -7.97
CA GLU A 454 -24.34 -3.36 -9.04
C GLU A 454 -24.49 -2.05 -9.87
N GLU A 455 -24.19 -0.88 -9.29
CA GLU A 455 -24.05 0.38 -10.05
C GLU A 455 -22.75 0.43 -10.89
N VAL A 456 -21.61 0.05 -10.31
CA VAL A 456 -20.29 0.14 -10.96
C VAL A 456 -20.13 -0.88 -12.09
N TYR A 457 -20.66 -2.09 -11.92
CA TYR A 457 -20.39 -3.23 -12.80
C TYR A 457 -20.86 -3.03 -14.26
N PRO A 458 -22.03 -2.46 -14.57
CA PRO A 458 -22.42 -2.11 -15.94
C PRO A 458 -21.47 -1.09 -16.61
N ARG A 459 -21.11 0.00 -15.91
CA ARG A 459 -20.21 1.04 -16.46
C ARG A 459 -18.78 0.51 -16.65
N TRP A 460 -18.31 -0.32 -15.73
CA TRP A 460 -17.03 -1.02 -15.84
C TRP A 460 -16.92 -1.81 -17.15
N LYS A 461 -17.96 -2.53 -17.59
CA LYS A 461 -17.95 -3.28 -18.86
C LYS A 461 -17.84 -2.39 -20.10
N VAL A 462 -18.50 -1.22 -20.08
CA VAL A 462 -18.41 -0.23 -21.17
C VAL A 462 -16.98 0.32 -21.27
N LEU A 463 -16.43 0.77 -20.14
CA LEU A 463 -15.05 1.28 -20.05
C LEU A 463 -14.02 0.21 -20.44
N LEU A 464 -14.24 -1.06 -20.08
CA LEU A 464 -13.37 -2.17 -20.45
C LEU A 464 -13.31 -2.38 -21.97
N ALA A 465 -14.44 -2.24 -22.67
CA ALA A 465 -14.52 -2.29 -24.14
C ALA A 465 -14.04 -1.01 -24.84
N GLU A 466 -13.99 0.13 -24.14
CA GLU A 466 -13.31 1.35 -24.59
C GLU A 466 -11.79 1.19 -24.50
N GLU A 467 -11.25 0.76 -23.36
CA GLU A 467 -9.81 0.59 -23.14
C GLU A 467 -9.20 -0.53 -23.99
N GLN A 468 -9.94 -1.61 -24.30
CA GLN A 468 -9.49 -2.62 -25.26
C GLN A 468 -9.35 -2.04 -26.67
N ARG A 469 -10.29 -1.19 -27.11
CA ARG A 469 -10.15 -0.50 -28.41
C ARG A 469 -8.97 0.45 -28.43
N LYS A 470 -8.61 1.09 -27.31
CA LYS A 470 -7.39 1.91 -27.22
C LYS A 470 -6.12 1.06 -27.33
N GLU A 471 -6.07 -0.10 -26.69
CA GLU A 471 -4.96 -1.06 -26.85
C GLU A 471 -4.84 -1.56 -28.30
N ASP A 472 -5.96 -1.90 -28.93
CA ASP A 472 -5.99 -2.47 -30.28
C ASP A 472 -5.71 -1.44 -31.40
N SER A 473 -5.67 -0.12 -31.12
CA SER A 473 -5.60 0.91 -32.16
C SER A 473 -4.88 2.24 -31.84
N ILE A 474 -4.47 2.51 -30.59
CA ILE A 474 -3.82 3.77 -30.20
C ILE A 474 -2.43 3.54 -29.58
N TYR A 475 -2.27 2.52 -28.74
CA TYR A 475 -1.04 2.34 -27.95
C TYR A 475 0.06 1.55 -28.68
N GLU A 476 0.65 2.13 -29.73
CA GLU A 476 1.69 1.48 -30.55
C GLU A 476 2.96 1.06 -29.76
N SER A 477 3.38 1.86 -28.77
CA SER A 477 4.63 1.66 -28.01
C SER A 477 4.43 0.99 -26.64
N GLY A 478 3.28 0.37 -26.37
CA GLY A 478 2.97 -0.26 -25.07
C GLY A 478 2.62 0.69 -23.92
N GLU A 479 2.63 2.00 -24.17
CA GLU A 479 2.33 3.10 -23.22
C GLU A 479 1.00 2.91 -22.48
N GLY A 480 0.03 2.26 -23.14
CA GLY A 480 -1.29 1.93 -22.59
C GLY A 480 -1.25 1.23 -21.24
N ALA A 481 -0.23 0.40 -20.98
CA ALA A 481 -0.10 -0.32 -19.71
C ALA A 481 0.17 0.62 -18.51
N TYR A 482 0.84 1.76 -18.74
CA TYR A 482 0.94 2.82 -17.74
C TYR A 482 -0.30 3.74 -17.77
N LEU A 483 -0.68 4.22 -18.96
CA LEU A 483 -1.77 5.22 -19.12
C LEU A 483 -3.12 4.72 -18.60
N ARG A 484 -3.42 3.41 -18.73
CA ARG A 484 -4.62 2.76 -18.17
C ARG A 484 -4.80 2.97 -16.67
N ARG A 485 -3.74 3.26 -15.91
CA ARG A 485 -3.83 3.55 -14.47
C ARG A 485 -4.69 4.77 -14.13
N PHE A 486 -4.90 5.68 -15.10
CA PHE A 486 -5.73 6.89 -14.98
C PHE A 486 -7.13 6.74 -15.58
N SER A 487 -7.43 5.57 -16.13
CA SER A 487 -8.79 5.24 -16.58
C SER A 487 -9.65 4.85 -15.37
N PRO A 488 -10.91 5.31 -15.26
CA PRO A 488 -11.85 4.81 -14.25
C PRO A 488 -12.00 3.29 -14.29
N ALA A 489 -11.76 2.66 -15.45
CA ALA A 489 -11.69 1.21 -15.62
C ALA A 489 -10.73 0.52 -14.63
N TRP A 490 -9.56 1.12 -14.35
CA TRP A 490 -8.57 0.58 -13.41
C TRP A 490 -9.13 0.53 -11.99
N VAL A 491 -9.76 1.63 -11.56
CA VAL A 491 -10.31 1.77 -10.20
C VAL A 491 -11.57 0.91 -10.04
N TYR A 492 -12.47 0.91 -11.02
CA TYR A 492 -13.64 0.04 -11.01
C TYR A 492 -13.28 -1.45 -11.05
N THR A 493 -12.19 -1.85 -11.71
CA THR A 493 -11.69 -3.24 -11.62
C THR A 493 -11.29 -3.63 -10.19
N ARG A 494 -10.78 -2.68 -9.38
CA ARG A 494 -10.52 -2.91 -7.93
C ARG A 494 -11.82 -3.11 -7.16
N ILE A 495 -12.88 -2.37 -7.46
CA ILE A 495 -14.19 -2.50 -6.81
C ILE A 495 -14.85 -3.83 -7.19
N VAL A 496 -14.86 -4.20 -8.49
CA VAL A 496 -15.35 -5.49 -8.99
C VAL A 496 -14.57 -6.67 -8.37
N HIS A 497 -13.25 -6.56 -8.21
CA HIS A 497 -12.43 -7.54 -7.47
C HIS A 497 -12.87 -7.69 -6.01
N LYS A 498 -13.15 -6.59 -5.31
CA LYS A 498 -13.60 -6.61 -3.90
C LYS A 498 -15.00 -7.21 -3.74
N GLY A 499 -15.89 -6.98 -4.71
CA GLY A 499 -17.22 -7.60 -4.75
C GLY A 499 -17.20 -9.12 -4.64
N LEU A 500 -16.16 -9.78 -5.19
CA LEU A 500 -15.97 -11.25 -5.06
C LEU A 500 -15.94 -11.74 -3.61
N TYR A 501 -15.32 -10.99 -2.70
CA TYR A 501 -15.30 -11.33 -1.26
C TYR A 501 -16.73 -11.33 -0.70
N VAL A 502 -17.54 -10.35 -1.09
CA VAL A 502 -18.92 -10.22 -0.61
C VAL A 502 -19.83 -11.29 -1.20
N PHE A 503 -19.74 -11.58 -2.51
CA PHE A 503 -20.44 -12.73 -3.12
C PHE A 503 -20.08 -14.05 -2.45
N GLY A 504 -18.80 -14.25 -2.10
CA GLY A 504 -18.34 -15.41 -1.34
C GLY A 504 -18.97 -15.50 0.05
N ARG A 505 -19.00 -14.38 0.81
CA ARG A 505 -19.62 -14.31 2.15
C ARG A 505 -21.14 -14.51 2.11
N PHE A 506 -21.81 -14.02 1.06
CA PHE A 506 -23.24 -14.25 0.81
C PHE A 506 -23.53 -15.61 0.14
N LYS A 507 -22.51 -16.48 0.01
CA LYS A 507 -22.61 -17.85 -0.54
C LYS A 507 -23.17 -17.88 -1.99
N ASN A 508 -23.12 -16.75 -2.69
CA ASN A 508 -23.58 -16.55 -4.07
C ASN A 508 -22.47 -16.91 -5.06
N HIS A 509 -22.04 -18.16 -5.00
CA HIS A 509 -20.88 -18.67 -5.74
C HIS A 509 -21.07 -18.71 -7.26
N GLU A 510 -22.32 -18.63 -7.75
CA GLU A 510 -22.60 -18.55 -9.18
C GLU A 510 -22.25 -17.17 -9.75
N LYS A 511 -22.73 -16.06 -9.14
CA LYS A 511 -22.27 -14.71 -9.51
C LYS A 511 -20.75 -14.58 -9.32
N GLU A 512 -20.22 -15.14 -8.23
CA GLU A 512 -18.77 -15.14 -7.95
C GLU A 512 -17.95 -15.80 -9.08
N HIS A 513 -18.39 -16.97 -9.57
CA HIS A 513 -17.74 -17.70 -10.67
C HIS A 513 -17.84 -16.96 -12.01
N ALA A 514 -19.01 -16.38 -12.32
CA ALA A 514 -19.22 -15.59 -13.53
C ALA A 514 -18.29 -14.37 -13.57
N ILE A 515 -18.21 -13.59 -12.48
CA ILE A 515 -17.36 -12.39 -12.40
C ILE A 515 -15.88 -12.76 -12.43
N LEU A 516 -15.46 -13.86 -11.77
CA LEU A 516 -14.10 -14.40 -11.89
C LEU A 516 -13.76 -14.77 -13.34
N THR A 517 -14.72 -15.29 -14.09
CA THR A 517 -14.53 -15.64 -15.51
C THR A 517 -14.39 -14.38 -16.38
N GLU A 518 -15.18 -13.33 -16.15
CA GLU A 518 -15.02 -12.05 -16.85
C GLU A 518 -13.69 -11.34 -16.53
N LEU A 519 -13.29 -11.32 -15.24
CA LEU A 519 -12.00 -10.77 -14.79
C LEU A 519 -10.80 -11.52 -15.38
N LEU A 520 -10.92 -12.83 -15.62
CA LEU A 520 -9.89 -13.64 -16.28
C LEU A 520 -9.88 -13.49 -17.81
N ASN A 521 -11.02 -13.23 -18.43
CA ASN A 521 -11.12 -13.03 -19.88
C ASN A 521 -10.44 -11.73 -20.34
N GLN A 522 -10.59 -10.63 -19.60
CA GLN A 522 -9.86 -9.38 -19.86
C GLN A 522 -8.38 -9.51 -19.48
N LYS A 523 -7.50 -8.75 -20.14
CA LYS A 523 -6.03 -8.81 -19.95
C LYS A 523 -5.37 -7.45 -19.68
N LEU A 524 -6.17 -6.39 -19.53
CA LEU A 524 -5.72 -5.01 -19.45
C LEU A 524 -5.47 -4.53 -18.02
N PHE A 525 -6.16 -5.15 -17.05
CA PHE A 525 -6.22 -4.70 -15.66
C PHE A 525 -5.89 -5.84 -14.69
N HIS A 526 -5.14 -5.51 -13.62
CA HIS A 526 -4.87 -6.38 -12.48
C HIS A 526 -4.24 -7.74 -12.82
N SER A 527 -3.28 -7.77 -13.76
CA SER A 527 -2.47 -8.96 -14.10
C SER A 527 -1.94 -9.70 -12.86
N ALA A 528 -1.36 -8.96 -11.90
CA ALA A 528 -0.87 -9.49 -10.62
C ALA A 528 -1.91 -10.22 -9.74
N LYS A 529 -3.22 -10.13 -10.02
CA LYS A 529 -4.28 -10.87 -9.29
C LYS A 529 -4.79 -12.12 -10.01
N ARG A 530 -4.38 -12.37 -11.26
CA ARG A 530 -4.92 -13.45 -12.11
C ARG A 530 -4.72 -14.84 -11.51
N GLY A 531 -3.58 -15.12 -10.89
CA GLY A 531 -3.35 -16.41 -10.23
C GLY A 531 -4.28 -16.67 -9.05
N ALA A 532 -4.58 -15.65 -8.23
CA ALA A 532 -5.58 -15.74 -7.18
C ALA A 532 -7.01 -15.96 -7.75
N TRP A 533 -7.34 -15.33 -8.89
CA TRP A 533 -8.60 -15.57 -9.59
C TRP A 533 -8.70 -17.01 -10.13
N TYR A 534 -7.65 -17.56 -10.74
CA TYR A 534 -7.60 -18.96 -11.17
C TYR A 534 -7.77 -19.92 -9.98
N GLN A 535 -7.06 -19.69 -8.87
CA GLN A 535 -7.18 -20.51 -7.66
C GLN A 535 -8.60 -20.49 -7.08
N ARG A 536 -9.24 -19.31 -6.99
CA ARG A 536 -10.61 -19.19 -6.46
C ARG A 536 -11.64 -19.79 -7.42
N LYS A 537 -11.55 -19.53 -8.73
CA LYS A 537 -12.43 -20.12 -9.75
C LYS A 537 -12.35 -21.66 -9.72
N ALA A 538 -11.15 -22.22 -9.70
CA ALA A 538 -10.95 -23.66 -9.59
C ALA A 538 -11.50 -24.25 -8.27
N LEU A 539 -11.45 -23.50 -7.16
CA LEU A 539 -12.08 -23.89 -5.89
C LEU A 539 -13.60 -23.93 -6.02
N LEU A 540 -14.22 -22.89 -6.59
CA LEU A 540 -15.67 -22.85 -6.79
C LEU A 540 -16.16 -24.01 -7.67
N GLU A 541 -15.40 -24.33 -8.72
CA GLU A 541 -15.64 -25.45 -9.63
C GLU A 541 -15.48 -26.82 -8.94
N GLU A 542 -14.48 -27.00 -8.07
CA GLU A 542 -14.30 -28.27 -7.34
C GLU A 542 -15.44 -28.54 -6.34
N HIS A 543 -16.05 -27.49 -5.77
CA HIS A 543 -16.88 -27.59 -4.56
C HIS A 543 -18.36 -27.19 -4.68
N TYR A 544 -18.76 -26.29 -5.59
CA TYR A 544 -20.14 -25.75 -5.61
C TYR A 544 -20.83 -25.80 -6.99
N MET A 545 -20.08 -25.62 -8.09
CA MET A 545 -20.69 -25.49 -9.43
C MET A 545 -21.49 -26.72 -9.87
N TYR A 546 -21.18 -27.93 -9.35
CA TYR A 546 -21.95 -29.14 -9.68
C TYR A 546 -23.41 -29.14 -9.18
N THR A 547 -23.74 -28.29 -8.20
CA THR A 547 -25.11 -28.09 -7.70
C THR A 547 -25.76 -26.86 -8.34
N LEU A 548 -24.99 -25.78 -8.55
CA LEU A 548 -25.50 -24.49 -9.03
C LEU A 548 -25.68 -24.48 -10.55
N GLN A 549 -24.75 -25.07 -11.30
CA GLN A 549 -24.78 -25.20 -12.76
C GLN A 549 -24.64 -26.68 -13.18
N PRO A 550 -25.67 -27.51 -12.95
CA PRO A 550 -25.67 -28.91 -13.36
C PRO A 550 -25.70 -29.02 -14.89
N VAL A 551 -24.79 -29.81 -15.46
CA VAL A 551 -24.70 -30.05 -16.91
C VAL A 551 -25.96 -30.77 -17.42
N PRO A 552 -26.68 -30.22 -18.42
CA PRO A 552 -27.85 -30.88 -19.00
C PRO A 552 -27.52 -32.28 -19.54
N GLY A 553 -28.35 -33.27 -19.17
CA GLY A 553 -28.18 -34.67 -19.58
C GLY A 553 -27.33 -35.55 -18.65
N ILE A 554 -26.76 -35.01 -17.57
CA ILE A 554 -26.08 -35.80 -16.53
C ILE A 554 -26.92 -35.81 -15.25
N ASN A 555 -27.66 -36.90 -15.02
CA ASN A 555 -28.58 -37.00 -13.88
C ASN A 555 -27.91 -37.53 -12.58
N ASP A 556 -26.68 -38.02 -12.66
CA ASP A 556 -25.92 -38.54 -11.52
C ASP A 556 -25.01 -37.46 -10.91
N THR A 557 -25.23 -37.17 -9.62
CA THR A 557 -24.48 -36.19 -8.83
C THR A 557 -22.98 -36.46 -8.79
N GLU A 558 -22.53 -37.72 -8.78
CA GLU A 558 -21.09 -38.03 -8.81
C GLU A 558 -20.49 -37.84 -10.22
N GLN A 559 -21.29 -38.03 -11.28
CA GLN A 559 -20.88 -37.65 -12.64
C GLN A 559 -20.84 -36.12 -12.81
N GLN A 560 -21.77 -35.36 -12.23
CA GLN A 560 -21.72 -33.89 -12.16
C GLN A 560 -20.45 -33.41 -11.44
N LYS A 561 -20.18 -33.93 -10.24
CA LYS A 561 -18.91 -33.65 -9.51
C LYS A 561 -17.68 -34.03 -10.32
N ARG A 562 -17.70 -35.16 -11.05
CA ARG A 562 -16.58 -35.60 -11.89
C ARG A 562 -16.40 -34.73 -13.15
N HIS A 563 -17.46 -34.18 -13.71
CA HIS A 563 -17.40 -33.17 -14.76
C HIS A 563 -16.73 -31.90 -14.22
N TRP A 564 -17.27 -31.30 -13.16
CA TRP A 564 -16.77 -30.04 -12.63
C TRP A 564 -15.36 -30.12 -12.04
N LYS A 565 -14.92 -31.28 -11.52
CA LYS A 565 -13.51 -31.53 -11.18
C LYS A 565 -12.57 -31.54 -12.39
N ARG A 566 -13.04 -31.85 -13.60
CA ARG A 566 -12.26 -31.69 -14.86
C ARG A 566 -12.23 -30.23 -15.32
N VAL A 567 -13.32 -29.47 -15.12
CA VAL A 567 -13.33 -28.02 -15.39
C VAL A 567 -12.34 -27.31 -14.45
N SER A 568 -12.39 -27.62 -13.16
CA SER A 568 -11.44 -27.15 -12.13
C SER A 568 -9.97 -27.48 -12.49
N LEU A 569 -9.72 -28.68 -13.00
CA LEU A 569 -8.40 -29.11 -13.48
C LEU A 569 -7.95 -28.24 -14.66
N CYS A 570 -8.80 -28.07 -15.67
CA CYS A 570 -8.50 -27.23 -16.84
C CYS A 570 -8.31 -25.75 -16.48
N THR A 571 -9.08 -25.21 -15.51
CA THR A 571 -8.86 -23.87 -14.95
C THR A 571 -7.48 -23.74 -14.30
N CYS A 572 -6.97 -24.78 -13.65
CA CYS A 572 -5.60 -24.77 -13.10
C CYS A 572 -4.53 -24.85 -14.20
N GLU A 573 -4.73 -25.70 -15.21
CA GLU A 573 -3.83 -25.83 -16.37
C GLU A 573 -3.74 -24.50 -17.15
N GLN A 574 -4.87 -23.83 -17.40
CA GLN A 574 -4.93 -22.49 -17.97
C GLN A 574 -4.17 -21.47 -17.11
N GLY A 575 -4.29 -21.57 -15.78
CA GLY A 575 -3.56 -20.73 -14.83
C GLY A 575 -2.04 -20.93 -14.85
N LEU A 576 -1.53 -22.07 -15.31
CA LEU A 576 -0.09 -22.28 -15.55
C LEU A 576 0.36 -21.87 -16.95
N GLN A 577 -0.56 -21.85 -17.93
CA GLN A 577 -0.30 -21.46 -19.32
C GLN A 577 -0.43 -19.95 -19.57
N ASP A 578 -1.13 -19.22 -18.68
CA ASP A 578 -1.30 -17.77 -18.80
C ASP A 578 -0.02 -17.01 -18.43
N ARG A 579 0.59 -16.36 -19.43
CA ARG A 579 1.74 -15.46 -19.31
C ARG A 579 1.58 -14.40 -18.20
N HIS A 580 0.36 -13.98 -17.88
CA HIS A 580 0.07 -12.96 -16.88
C HIS A 580 -0.26 -13.55 -15.49
N CYS A 581 -0.18 -14.87 -15.30
CA CYS A 581 -0.33 -15.51 -14.00
C CYS A 581 1.02 -15.53 -13.25
N HIS A 582 1.16 -14.64 -12.27
CA HIS A 582 2.38 -14.45 -11.47
C HIS A 582 2.86 -15.75 -10.78
N VAL A 583 4.17 -16.02 -10.84
CA VAL A 583 4.77 -17.33 -10.51
C VAL A 583 4.51 -17.79 -9.08
N ILE A 584 4.31 -16.86 -8.13
CA ILE A 584 3.92 -17.18 -6.73
C ILE A 584 2.68 -18.10 -6.63
N TYR A 585 1.74 -18.00 -7.58
CA TYR A 585 0.51 -18.80 -7.56
C TYR A 585 0.67 -20.19 -8.19
N HIS A 586 1.75 -20.44 -8.94
CA HIS A 586 1.96 -21.67 -9.70
C HIS A 586 2.06 -22.90 -8.80
N TYR A 587 2.76 -22.80 -7.67
CA TYR A 587 2.93 -23.91 -6.72
C TYR A 587 1.59 -24.48 -6.21
N ASP A 588 0.66 -23.63 -5.78
CA ASP A 588 -0.65 -24.09 -5.31
C ASP A 588 -1.59 -24.51 -6.46
N LEU A 589 -1.40 -24.00 -7.68
CA LEU A 589 -2.08 -24.51 -8.87
C LEU A 589 -1.59 -25.93 -9.23
N GLN A 590 -0.27 -26.16 -9.26
CA GLN A 590 0.36 -27.48 -9.46
C GLN A 590 -0.10 -28.50 -8.41
N LYS A 591 -0.11 -28.10 -7.13
CA LYS A 591 -0.62 -28.88 -6.00
C LYS A 591 -2.12 -29.20 -6.12
N ARG A 592 -2.94 -28.27 -6.64
CA ARG A 592 -4.35 -28.54 -6.95
C ARG A 592 -4.52 -29.49 -8.14
N ILE A 593 -3.70 -29.37 -9.18
CA ILE A 593 -3.65 -30.32 -10.31
C ILE A 593 -3.39 -31.75 -9.78
N GLN A 594 -2.29 -31.96 -9.04
CA GLN A 594 -1.95 -33.27 -8.48
C GLN A 594 -3.08 -33.87 -7.60
N LYS A 595 -3.75 -33.03 -6.80
CA LYS A 595 -4.94 -33.40 -6.01
C LYS A 595 -6.11 -33.83 -6.92
N LEU A 596 -6.44 -33.03 -7.93
CA LEU A 596 -7.55 -33.28 -8.85
C LEU A 596 -7.32 -34.53 -9.71
N GLU A 597 -6.12 -34.74 -10.24
CA GLU A 597 -5.74 -35.95 -10.99
C GLU A 597 -5.87 -37.22 -10.15
N LYS A 598 -5.47 -37.17 -8.88
CA LYS A 598 -5.65 -38.27 -7.91
C LYS A 598 -7.14 -38.54 -7.67
N ASN A 599 -7.94 -37.49 -7.49
CA ASN A 599 -9.39 -37.59 -7.28
C ASN A 599 -10.15 -38.10 -8.53
N LEU A 600 -9.72 -37.70 -9.73
CA LEU A 600 -10.30 -38.11 -11.02
C LEU A 600 -9.87 -39.53 -11.45
N LYS A 601 -8.87 -40.11 -10.77
CA LYS A 601 -8.21 -41.40 -11.06
C LYS A 601 -7.52 -41.42 -12.44
N ILE A 602 -6.79 -40.37 -12.77
CA ILE A 602 -6.02 -40.27 -14.02
C ILE A 602 -4.80 -41.22 -13.97
N PRO A 603 -4.52 -42.02 -15.03
CA PRO A 603 -3.36 -42.92 -15.09
C PRO A 603 -2.03 -42.18 -14.91
N LYS A 604 -1.03 -42.78 -14.24
CA LYS A 604 0.24 -42.09 -13.92
C LYS A 604 0.95 -41.50 -15.16
N ARG A 605 0.83 -42.14 -16.33
CA ARG A 605 1.39 -41.67 -17.63
C ARG A 605 0.67 -40.47 -18.25
N GLU A 606 -0.50 -40.11 -17.75
CA GLU A 606 -1.37 -39.01 -18.21
C GLU A 606 -1.45 -37.88 -17.15
N LYS A 607 -0.60 -37.95 -16.12
CA LYS A 607 -0.48 -36.93 -15.08
C LYS A 607 0.61 -35.93 -15.41
N HIS A 608 0.45 -34.71 -14.91
CA HIS A 608 1.48 -33.70 -14.92
C HIS A 608 2.62 -34.07 -13.97
N ASP A 609 3.83 -34.02 -14.50
CA ASP A 609 5.07 -34.12 -13.72
C ASP A 609 5.52 -32.70 -13.35
N PHE A 610 5.68 -32.44 -12.06
CA PHE A 610 6.16 -31.17 -11.51
C PHE A 610 7.43 -31.34 -10.67
N ASP A 611 8.14 -32.47 -10.77
CA ASP A 611 9.39 -32.69 -10.01
C ASP A 611 10.48 -31.66 -10.40
N HIS A 612 10.37 -31.10 -11.61
CA HIS A 612 11.19 -29.99 -12.11
C HIS A 612 10.84 -28.60 -11.51
N ALA A 613 9.74 -28.48 -10.76
CA ALA A 613 9.22 -27.23 -10.19
C ALA A 613 9.14 -27.26 -8.64
N LEU A 614 9.72 -28.28 -8.01
CA LEU A 614 9.76 -28.40 -6.55
C LEU A 614 10.63 -27.31 -5.93
N LEU A 615 10.01 -26.45 -5.11
CA LEU A 615 10.68 -25.42 -4.33
C LEU A 615 11.86 -26.02 -3.54
N THR A 616 13.07 -25.62 -3.88
CA THR A 616 14.30 -26.11 -3.24
C THR A 616 14.29 -25.72 -1.76
N LYS A 617 14.55 -26.70 -0.87
CA LYS A 617 14.62 -26.43 0.57
C LYS A 617 15.94 -25.70 0.90
N PRO A 618 15.90 -24.63 1.73
CA PRO A 618 17.12 -23.97 2.22
C PRO A 618 17.90 -24.89 3.17
N LEU A 619 19.14 -24.53 3.47
CA LEU A 619 19.89 -25.18 4.54
C LEU A 619 19.31 -24.76 5.90
N GLU A 620 18.74 -25.69 6.66
CA GLU A 620 18.23 -25.41 8.01
C GLU A 620 19.39 -25.36 9.03
N ILE A 621 19.47 -24.25 9.76
CA ILE A 621 20.45 -23.97 10.83
C ILE A 621 19.66 -23.66 12.11
N THR A 622 20.21 -24.02 13.27
CA THR A 622 19.65 -23.65 14.57
C THR A 622 20.69 -22.90 15.40
N ILE A 623 20.35 -21.69 15.84
CA ILE A 623 21.14 -20.90 16.79
C ILE A 623 20.46 -20.95 18.17
N GLN A 624 21.27 -21.02 19.21
CA GLN A 624 20.82 -20.91 20.61
C GLN A 624 21.27 -19.58 21.19
N GLY A 625 20.42 -18.95 22.01
CA GLY A 625 20.72 -17.72 22.74
C GLY A 625 19.84 -17.54 23.98
N ILE A 626 20.03 -16.43 24.68
CA ILE A 626 19.26 -16.07 25.88
C ILE A 626 18.17 -15.07 25.47
N GLN A 627 16.90 -15.43 25.65
CA GLN A 627 15.77 -14.56 25.37
C GLN A 627 15.38 -13.74 26.61
N ILE A 628 15.08 -12.46 26.43
CA ILE A 628 14.53 -11.58 27.46
C ILE A 628 13.03 -11.40 27.24
N LYS A 629 12.24 -11.62 28.29
CA LYS A 629 10.82 -11.27 28.37
C LYS A 629 10.62 -10.17 29.40
N LYS A 630 10.29 -8.96 28.94
CA LYS A 630 9.99 -7.81 29.81
C LYS A 630 8.53 -7.86 30.24
N GLN A 631 8.28 -8.02 31.53
CA GLN A 631 6.93 -7.91 32.10
C GLN A 631 6.64 -6.45 32.42
N TYR A 632 5.62 -5.91 31.76
CA TYR A 632 5.18 -4.52 31.95
C TYR A 632 4.03 -4.49 32.97
N LEU A 633 4.23 -3.80 34.10
CA LEU A 633 3.19 -3.59 35.09
C LEU A 633 2.09 -2.65 34.56
N THR A 634 1.10 -3.20 33.85
CA THR A 634 -0.07 -2.42 33.44
C THR A 634 -0.84 -1.94 34.69
N PRO A 635 -1.31 -0.67 34.75
CA PRO A 635 -2.01 -0.13 35.93
C PRO A 635 -3.26 -0.90 36.38
N THR A 636 -3.78 -1.78 35.52
CA THR A 636 -4.89 -2.69 35.78
C THR A 636 -4.56 -3.78 36.81
N THR A 637 -3.31 -4.26 36.88
CA THR A 637 -2.92 -5.37 37.79
C THR A 637 -2.97 -4.95 39.26
N LEU A 638 -2.52 -3.73 39.57
CA LEU A 638 -2.56 -3.13 40.92
C LEU A 638 -3.98 -2.98 41.49
N ARG A 639 -5.03 -3.02 40.65
CA ARG A 639 -6.44 -2.93 41.08
C ARG A 639 -7.17 -4.28 41.19
N ARG A 640 -6.58 -5.39 40.76
CA ARG A 640 -7.17 -6.75 40.88
C ARG A 640 -6.35 -7.64 41.81
N ARG A 641 -6.22 -7.23 43.08
CA ARG A 641 -5.73 -8.10 44.18
C ARG A 641 -6.83 -8.70 45.05
N SER A 642 -8.08 -8.63 44.61
CA SER A 642 -9.25 -9.26 45.24
C SER A 642 -10.02 -10.11 44.21
N SER A 643 -10.27 -11.37 44.57
CA SER A 643 -11.24 -12.31 43.97
C SER A 643 -11.19 -12.54 42.44
N ALA A 644 -10.25 -13.36 41.97
CA ALA A 644 -10.43 -14.25 40.81
C ALA A 644 -9.35 -15.37 40.79
N PRO A 645 -9.68 -16.65 41.02
CA PRO A 645 -8.75 -17.76 40.83
C PRO A 645 -8.94 -18.40 39.45
N ASN A 646 -8.29 -17.87 38.41
CA ASN A 646 -7.86 -18.59 37.20
C ASN A 646 -7.09 -17.65 36.24
N GLY A 647 -6.30 -18.25 35.35
CA GLY A 647 -5.28 -17.64 34.49
C GLY A 647 -5.53 -16.22 33.97
N ILE A 648 -4.57 -15.34 34.26
CA ILE A 648 -4.38 -14.08 33.54
C ILE A 648 -3.41 -14.37 32.39
N GLU A 649 -3.93 -14.48 31.16
CA GLU A 649 -3.08 -14.49 29.97
C GLU A 649 -2.58 -13.07 29.69
N GLU A 650 -1.26 -12.88 29.73
CA GLU A 650 -0.63 -11.63 29.32
C GLU A 650 -0.78 -11.44 27.81
N ARG A 651 -1.64 -10.50 27.37
CA ARG A 651 -1.70 -10.06 25.97
C ARG A 651 -0.37 -9.38 25.58
N GLN A 652 0.62 -10.17 25.14
CA GLN A 652 1.94 -9.69 24.74
C GLN A 652 1.83 -8.70 23.58
N ARG A 653 2.12 -7.42 23.84
CA ARG A 653 2.02 -6.31 22.87
C ARG A 653 3.27 -6.13 21.99
N SER A 654 4.06 -7.19 21.78
CA SER A 654 5.18 -7.20 20.83
C SER A 654 5.36 -8.59 20.22
N THR A 655 5.41 -8.66 18.89
CA THR A 655 5.91 -9.84 18.16
C THR A 655 7.44 -9.87 18.06
N LYS A 656 8.11 -8.72 18.23
CA LYS A 656 9.58 -8.67 18.28
C LYS A 656 10.06 -9.23 19.62
N THR A 657 10.98 -10.19 19.53
CA THR A 657 11.64 -10.83 20.69
C THR A 657 12.97 -10.15 20.97
N ILE A 658 13.32 -10.02 22.25
CA ILE A 658 14.57 -9.39 22.70
C ILE A 658 15.52 -10.50 23.15
N TRP A 659 16.81 -10.37 22.81
CA TRP A 659 17.84 -11.35 23.10
C TRP A 659 19.08 -10.70 23.72
N ILE A 660 19.93 -11.47 24.37
CA ILE A 660 21.27 -11.03 24.77
C ILE A 660 22.25 -11.44 23.67
N ASP A 661 23.06 -10.49 23.19
CA ASP A 661 24.18 -10.80 22.31
C ASP A 661 25.31 -11.44 23.12
N GLU A 662 25.60 -12.72 22.86
CA GLU A 662 26.71 -13.48 23.45
C GLU A 662 27.99 -13.44 22.59
N TYR A 663 27.97 -12.73 21.45
CA TYR A 663 29.02 -12.74 20.42
C TYR A 663 29.71 -11.38 20.21
N GLU A 664 29.01 -10.25 20.40
CA GLU A 664 29.61 -8.90 20.40
C GLU A 664 29.66 -8.24 21.80
N GLY A 665 30.71 -7.44 22.03
CA GLY A 665 30.96 -6.78 23.32
C GLY A 665 31.28 -7.75 24.47
N ASN A 666 31.03 -7.31 25.71
CA ASN A 666 31.24 -8.15 26.92
C ASN A 666 30.07 -9.14 27.18
N GLY A 667 29.34 -9.58 26.14
CA GLY A 667 28.30 -10.61 26.24
C GLY A 667 27.05 -10.21 27.04
N ALA A 668 26.63 -8.95 26.94
CA ALA A 668 25.64 -8.37 27.86
C ALA A 668 24.68 -7.31 27.26
N SER A 669 24.74 -7.03 25.95
CA SER A 669 23.85 -6.08 25.28
C SER A 669 22.53 -6.73 24.88
N GLU A 670 21.42 -6.00 25.09
CA GLU A 670 20.12 -6.37 24.50
C GLU A 670 20.14 -6.09 22.99
N CYS A 671 19.62 -7.03 22.20
CA CYS A 671 19.57 -6.97 20.73
C CYS A 671 18.29 -7.61 20.19
N SER A 672 18.05 -7.43 18.88
CA SER A 672 17.00 -8.14 18.14
C SER A 672 17.43 -9.57 17.77
N VAL A 673 16.48 -10.39 17.33
CA VAL A 673 16.78 -11.78 16.89
C VAL A 673 17.64 -11.80 15.62
N GLU A 674 17.45 -10.81 14.74
CA GLU A 674 18.20 -10.64 13.49
C GLU A 674 19.62 -10.11 13.74
N GLU A 675 19.78 -9.23 14.74
CA GLU A 675 21.09 -8.74 15.22
C GLU A 675 21.92 -9.87 15.85
N LEU A 676 21.32 -10.68 16.74
CA LEU A 676 21.98 -11.86 17.32
C LEU A 676 22.51 -12.82 16.23
N CYS A 677 21.71 -13.03 15.17
CA CYS A 677 22.13 -13.82 14.01
C CYS A 677 23.31 -13.18 13.27
N LEU A 678 23.31 -11.86 13.04
CA LEU A 678 24.45 -11.17 12.43
C LEU A 678 25.74 -11.35 13.26
N SER A 679 25.70 -11.13 14.56
CA SER A 679 26.86 -11.27 15.44
C SER A 679 27.41 -12.70 15.44
N TYR A 680 26.53 -13.72 15.41
CA TYR A 680 26.93 -15.12 15.19
C TYR A 680 27.66 -15.32 13.86
N TYR A 681 27.14 -14.81 12.73
CA TYR A 681 27.82 -14.96 11.42
C TYR A 681 29.11 -14.15 11.32
N ARG A 682 29.20 -12.99 11.97
CA ARG A 682 30.44 -12.20 12.13
C ARG A 682 31.52 -13.00 12.87
N SER A 683 31.17 -13.74 13.93
CA SER A 683 32.11 -14.63 14.64
C SER A 683 32.70 -15.74 13.73
N GLN A 684 31.98 -16.13 12.67
CA GLN A 684 32.47 -17.09 11.67
C GLN A 684 33.32 -16.47 10.55
N GLY A 685 33.46 -15.13 10.54
CA GLY A 685 34.24 -14.36 9.57
C GLY A 685 33.44 -13.89 8.35
N LEU A 686 32.11 -13.74 8.44
CA LEU A 686 31.31 -13.15 7.36
C LEU A 686 30.99 -11.68 7.68
N LYS A 687 31.03 -10.82 6.65
CA LYS A 687 30.36 -9.51 6.69
C LYS A 687 28.86 -9.70 6.45
N GLY A 688 28.03 -8.75 6.89
CA GLY A 688 26.58 -8.86 6.67
C GLY A 688 25.74 -7.64 7.09
N TYR A 689 24.61 -7.49 6.39
CA TYR A 689 23.59 -6.47 6.60
C TYR A 689 22.22 -7.11 6.87
N HIS A 690 21.55 -6.71 7.96
CA HIS A 690 20.11 -6.87 8.11
C HIS A 690 19.45 -5.76 7.27
N SER A 691 18.64 -6.11 6.27
CA SER A 691 18.20 -5.11 5.29
C SER A 691 16.82 -5.31 4.65
N GLU A 692 16.11 -6.40 4.95
CA GLU A 692 14.77 -6.71 4.41
C GLU A 692 14.71 -6.62 2.86
N GLY A 693 15.79 -7.02 2.18
CA GLY A 693 15.96 -6.90 0.72
C GLY A 693 16.29 -5.51 0.19
N GLY A 694 16.42 -4.49 1.04
CA GLY A 694 16.82 -3.14 0.65
C GLY A 694 18.18 -3.07 -0.03
N ILE A 695 19.14 -3.95 0.34
CA ILE A 695 20.43 -4.09 -0.35
C ILE A 695 20.28 -4.43 -1.84
N LEU A 696 19.31 -5.30 -2.19
CA LEU A 696 19.05 -5.67 -3.57
C LEU A 696 18.42 -4.52 -4.37
N ARG A 697 17.54 -3.74 -3.74
CA ARG A 697 16.99 -2.52 -4.36
C ARG A 697 18.07 -1.48 -4.61
N THR A 698 19.05 -1.36 -3.72
CA THR A 698 20.20 -0.47 -3.91
C THR A 698 21.13 -0.96 -5.01
N LEU A 699 21.49 -2.25 -5.02
CA LEU A 699 22.27 -2.84 -6.13
C LEU A 699 21.56 -2.66 -7.49
N PHE A 700 20.25 -2.89 -7.54
CA PHE A 700 19.46 -2.65 -8.75
C PHE A 700 19.50 -1.17 -9.19
N ALA A 701 19.35 -0.24 -8.26
CA ALA A 701 19.39 1.19 -8.55
C ALA A 701 20.76 1.67 -9.09
N TYR A 702 21.88 1.14 -8.58
CA TYR A 702 23.20 1.39 -9.18
C TYR A 702 23.35 0.71 -10.56
N LEU A 703 23.04 -0.58 -10.65
CA LEU A 703 23.32 -1.40 -11.85
C LEU A 703 22.40 -1.08 -13.04
N PHE A 704 21.29 -0.38 -12.82
CA PHE A 704 20.31 0.01 -13.84
C PHE A 704 20.02 1.52 -13.85
N PHE A 705 20.88 2.37 -13.28
CA PHE A 705 20.63 3.82 -13.19
C PHE A 705 20.28 4.47 -14.55
N ASP A 706 21.10 4.26 -15.56
CA ASP A 706 20.90 4.72 -16.94
C ASP A 706 19.65 4.14 -17.61
N ILE A 707 19.29 2.89 -17.29
CA ILE A 707 18.11 2.19 -17.83
C ILE A 707 16.83 2.68 -17.15
N LEU A 708 16.86 2.96 -15.85
CA LEU A 708 15.76 3.56 -15.10
C LEU A 708 15.40 4.94 -15.68
N PHE A 709 16.40 5.75 -16.04
CA PHE A 709 16.23 7.10 -16.56
C PHE A 709 16.33 7.19 -18.10
N LEU A 710 16.25 6.04 -18.78
CA LEU A 710 16.10 5.97 -20.24
C LEU A 710 14.78 6.64 -20.68
N TYR A 711 14.85 7.42 -21.76
CA TYR A 711 13.67 8.03 -22.35
C TYR A 711 12.70 6.98 -22.90
N ILE A 712 11.54 6.89 -22.27
CA ILE A 712 10.34 6.21 -22.77
C ILE A 712 9.22 7.28 -22.78
N PRO A 713 8.41 7.41 -23.85
CA PRO A 713 7.31 8.36 -23.90
C PRO A 713 6.38 8.25 -22.69
N ASN A 714 5.90 9.39 -22.21
CA ASN A 714 4.89 9.49 -21.15
C ASN A 714 5.26 8.95 -19.75
N VAL A 715 6.43 8.34 -19.59
CA VAL A 715 6.91 7.75 -18.32
C VAL A 715 7.56 8.78 -17.37
N PHE A 716 8.01 9.93 -17.89
CA PHE A 716 8.54 11.05 -17.12
C PHE A 716 7.68 12.30 -17.35
N GLN A 717 6.74 12.57 -16.45
CA GLN A 717 5.76 13.67 -16.54
C GLN A 717 6.23 14.95 -15.83
N THR A 718 7.22 14.86 -14.92
CA THR A 718 7.82 16.02 -14.22
C THR A 718 9.30 15.78 -13.90
N GLN A 719 10.06 16.86 -13.68
CA GLN A 719 11.48 16.82 -13.26
C GLN A 719 11.72 16.41 -11.78
N TYR A 720 10.69 15.96 -11.06
CA TYR A 720 10.75 15.66 -9.62
C TYR A 720 10.50 14.17 -9.31
N GLN A 721 10.64 13.30 -10.32
CA GLN A 721 10.52 11.86 -10.16
C GLN A 721 11.85 11.22 -9.74
N THR A 722 11.79 10.29 -8.78
CA THR A 722 12.90 9.42 -8.37
C THR A 722 12.90 8.07 -9.11
N CYS A 723 11.92 7.85 -9.98
CA CYS A 723 11.73 6.63 -10.77
C CYS A 723 10.90 6.88 -12.04
N PRO A 724 11.02 6.02 -13.06
CA PRO A 724 10.07 5.97 -14.16
C PRO A 724 8.70 5.45 -13.68
N LEU A 725 7.60 6.07 -14.11
CA LEU A 725 6.24 5.78 -13.60
C LEU A 725 5.71 4.37 -13.97
N ASP A 726 6.35 3.69 -14.91
CA ASP A 726 6.04 2.32 -15.32
C ASP A 726 6.74 1.25 -14.47
N LEU A 727 7.73 1.59 -13.61
CA LEU A 727 8.54 0.64 -12.81
C LEU A 727 7.71 -0.34 -11.95
N HIS A 728 6.51 0.06 -11.51
CA HIS A 728 5.62 -0.75 -10.71
C HIS A 728 4.54 -1.50 -11.53
N THR A 729 4.75 -1.64 -12.84
CA THR A 729 3.88 -2.30 -13.82
C THR A 729 4.63 -3.39 -14.60
N ASP A 730 3.90 -4.24 -15.31
CA ASP A 730 4.44 -5.24 -16.24
C ASP A 730 5.00 -4.64 -17.55
N ALA A 731 4.87 -3.32 -17.74
CA ALA A 731 5.42 -2.61 -18.91
C ALA A 731 6.93 -2.33 -18.80
N PHE A 732 7.47 -2.10 -17.59
CA PHE A 732 8.83 -1.60 -17.40
C PHE A 732 9.90 -2.46 -18.09
N PHE A 733 9.81 -3.78 -17.90
CA PHE A 733 10.71 -4.74 -18.54
C PHE A 733 10.49 -4.79 -20.06
N ALA A 734 9.24 -4.80 -20.51
CA ALA A 734 8.91 -4.91 -21.93
C ALA A 734 9.40 -3.70 -22.74
N ALA A 735 9.21 -2.48 -22.20
CA ALA A 735 9.62 -1.22 -22.82
C ALA A 735 11.15 -1.03 -22.90
N ARG A 736 11.92 -1.75 -22.09
CA ARG A 736 13.40 -1.66 -22.00
C ARG A 736 14.08 -3.02 -22.20
N ALA A 737 13.40 -3.96 -22.87
CA ALA A 737 13.82 -5.35 -22.91
C ALA A 737 15.19 -5.54 -23.58
N SER A 738 15.52 -4.72 -24.57
CA SER A 738 16.83 -4.75 -25.25
C SER A 738 17.96 -4.35 -24.29
N GLU A 739 17.77 -3.23 -23.59
CA GLU A 739 18.75 -2.56 -22.74
C GLU A 739 18.96 -3.36 -21.45
N ILE A 740 17.87 -3.87 -20.86
CA ILE A 740 17.91 -4.78 -19.71
C ILE A 740 18.66 -6.05 -20.10
N ASN A 741 18.32 -6.72 -21.20
CA ASN A 741 19.03 -7.94 -21.60
C ASN A 741 20.52 -7.67 -21.89
N HIS A 742 20.89 -6.50 -22.44
CA HIS A 742 22.29 -6.11 -22.62
C HIS A 742 23.01 -5.93 -21.28
N ARG A 743 22.43 -5.17 -20.34
CA ARG A 743 22.99 -4.95 -18.99
C ARG A 743 23.14 -6.24 -18.20
N ILE A 744 22.22 -7.19 -18.35
CA ILE A 744 22.34 -8.52 -17.74
C ILE A 744 23.61 -9.22 -18.25
N VAL A 745 23.88 -9.19 -19.56
CA VAL A 745 25.12 -9.75 -20.13
C VAL A 745 26.36 -8.99 -19.66
N GLU A 746 26.31 -7.67 -19.46
CA GLU A 746 27.41 -6.90 -18.87
C GLU A 746 27.73 -7.32 -17.42
N ILE A 747 26.68 -7.52 -16.61
CA ILE A 747 26.78 -8.01 -15.23
C ILE A 747 27.34 -9.44 -15.21
N GLU A 748 26.86 -10.32 -16.11
CA GLU A 748 27.34 -11.70 -16.24
C GLU A 748 28.82 -11.78 -16.64
N ASN A 749 29.31 -10.83 -17.43
CA ASN A 749 30.73 -10.66 -17.78
C ASN A 749 31.54 -9.88 -16.72
N GLY A 750 30.96 -9.56 -15.57
CA GLY A 750 31.69 -9.00 -14.42
C GLY A 750 31.85 -7.47 -14.40
N LYS A 751 31.12 -6.69 -15.22
CA LYS A 751 31.19 -5.22 -15.18
C LYS A 751 30.55 -4.56 -13.95
N ALA A 752 29.89 -5.33 -13.08
CA ALA A 752 29.10 -4.80 -11.96
C ALA A 752 29.87 -3.81 -11.03
N PRO A 753 31.15 -4.05 -10.63
CA PRO A 753 31.89 -3.08 -9.82
C PRO A 753 32.16 -1.76 -10.55
N GLU A 754 32.40 -1.81 -11.87
CA GLU A 754 32.65 -0.64 -12.71
C GLU A 754 31.42 0.25 -12.81
N ILE A 755 30.24 -0.36 -13.03
CA ILE A 755 28.96 0.34 -13.13
C ILE A 755 28.61 1.04 -11.80
N ILE A 756 28.74 0.33 -10.67
CA ILE A 756 28.54 0.91 -9.33
C ILE A 756 29.47 2.11 -9.11
N ARG A 757 30.77 1.96 -9.41
CA ARG A 757 31.78 3.01 -9.24
C ARG A 757 31.47 4.23 -10.11
N ASN A 758 31.15 4.05 -11.39
CA ASN A 758 30.84 5.15 -12.32
C ASN A 758 29.59 5.95 -11.87
N VAL A 759 28.55 5.28 -11.36
CA VAL A 759 27.35 5.94 -10.83
C VAL A 759 27.65 6.66 -9.51
N TRP A 760 28.44 6.07 -8.61
CA TRP A 760 28.89 6.73 -7.39
C TRP A 760 29.67 8.02 -7.69
N GLU A 761 30.68 7.95 -8.56
CA GLU A 761 31.52 9.09 -8.96
C GLU A 761 30.71 10.24 -9.61
N SER A 762 29.57 9.95 -10.22
CA SER A 762 28.72 10.96 -10.86
C SER A 762 27.60 11.52 -9.96
N GLU A 763 27.08 10.75 -9.01
CA GLU A 763 25.84 11.08 -8.29
C GLU A 763 25.93 11.11 -6.74
N ALA A 764 27.00 10.60 -6.13
CA ALA A 764 27.12 10.53 -4.66
C ALA A 764 27.22 11.91 -4.00
N ASP A 765 28.05 12.81 -4.54
CA ASP A 765 28.18 14.20 -4.05
C ASP A 765 26.86 14.97 -4.14
N LYS A 766 26.04 14.65 -5.15
CA LYS A 766 24.70 15.22 -5.34
C LYS A 766 23.68 14.60 -4.38
N ARG A 767 23.93 13.40 -3.85
CA ARG A 767 22.98 12.54 -3.13
C ARG A 767 21.67 12.39 -3.91
N THR A 768 21.81 12.07 -5.20
CA THR A 768 20.67 12.04 -6.13
C THR A 768 19.60 11.04 -5.67
N CYS A 769 18.34 11.47 -5.71
CA CYS A 769 17.21 10.71 -5.19
C CYS A 769 16.69 9.71 -6.23
N VAL A 770 17.00 8.43 -6.03
CA VAL A 770 16.56 7.30 -6.86
C VAL A 770 15.81 6.29 -6.01
N VAL A 771 14.73 5.70 -6.54
CA VAL A 771 13.97 4.64 -5.85
C VAL A 771 14.86 3.45 -5.48
N GLY A 772 14.80 3.02 -4.22
CA GLY A 772 15.57 1.88 -3.72
C GLY A 772 17.07 2.13 -3.50
N LEU A 773 17.62 3.26 -3.96
CA LEU A 773 18.98 3.67 -3.70
C LEU A 773 19.13 4.17 -2.26
N ARG A 774 20.06 3.59 -1.51
CA ARG A 774 20.45 4.03 -0.17
C ARG A 774 21.92 4.41 -0.16
N TRP A 775 22.18 5.70 0.07
CA TRP A 775 23.53 6.27 0.16
C TRP A 775 24.23 5.94 1.48
N GLU A 776 23.51 5.27 2.40
CA GLU A 776 23.99 4.79 3.70
C GLU A 776 24.77 3.47 3.62
N PHE A 777 24.72 2.77 2.47
CA PHE A 777 25.55 1.60 2.20
C PHE A 777 26.92 2.03 1.66
N ASP A 778 28.00 1.48 2.22
CA ASP A 778 29.36 1.78 1.79
C ASP A 778 29.65 1.22 0.38
N VAL A 779 30.26 2.05 -0.48
CA VAL A 779 30.51 1.71 -1.89
C VAL A 779 31.55 0.59 -2.07
N HIS A 780 32.50 0.44 -1.13
CA HIS A 780 33.46 -0.67 -1.16
C HIS A 780 32.81 -1.99 -0.73
N ASP A 781 31.92 -1.96 0.26
CA ASP A 781 31.08 -3.13 0.58
C ASP A 781 30.22 -3.51 -0.63
N LEU A 782 29.58 -2.56 -1.31
CA LEU A 782 28.80 -2.85 -2.54
C LEU A 782 29.66 -3.47 -3.65
N GLN A 783 30.92 -3.04 -3.81
CA GLN A 783 31.88 -3.64 -4.74
C GLN A 783 32.28 -5.06 -4.32
N GLU A 784 32.63 -5.30 -3.05
CA GLU A 784 32.91 -6.64 -2.52
C GLU A 784 31.71 -7.59 -2.69
N ILE A 785 30.50 -7.09 -2.48
CA ILE A 785 29.26 -7.85 -2.57
C ILE A 785 29.03 -8.35 -4.01
N VAL A 786 29.17 -7.50 -5.03
CA VAL A 786 28.98 -7.95 -6.43
C VAL A 786 30.09 -8.89 -6.90
N ASP A 787 31.32 -8.69 -6.41
CA ASP A 787 32.46 -9.61 -6.57
C ASP A 787 32.15 -11.01 -6.01
N ALA A 788 31.63 -11.07 -4.77
CA ALA A 788 31.28 -12.31 -4.10
C ALA A 788 29.99 -12.96 -4.64
N PHE A 789 29.15 -12.18 -5.32
CA PHE A 789 27.91 -12.65 -5.95
C PHE A 789 28.17 -13.56 -7.15
N GLY A 790 29.17 -13.19 -7.95
CA GLY A 790 29.41 -13.76 -9.28
C GLY A 790 28.35 -13.31 -10.32
N GLY A 791 28.82 -12.92 -11.50
CA GLY A 791 27.99 -12.31 -12.54
C GLY A 791 26.74 -13.11 -12.91
N ALA A 792 26.83 -14.44 -13.03
CA ALA A 792 25.70 -15.30 -13.39
C ALA A 792 24.59 -15.39 -12.32
N GLY A 793 24.94 -15.27 -11.03
CA GLY A 793 23.95 -15.23 -9.93
C GLY A 793 23.29 -13.86 -9.85
N LEU A 794 24.10 -12.80 -9.94
CA LEU A 794 23.64 -11.41 -9.89
C LEU A 794 22.78 -11.04 -11.11
N GLY A 795 23.18 -11.44 -12.32
CA GLY A 795 22.43 -11.23 -13.55
C GLY A 795 21.02 -11.81 -13.46
N LYS A 796 20.88 -13.12 -13.18
CA LYS A 796 19.57 -13.76 -12.96
C LYS A 796 18.70 -13.03 -11.93
N LEU A 797 19.29 -12.58 -10.82
CA LEU A 797 18.57 -11.88 -9.77
C LEU A 797 18.08 -10.49 -10.22
N MET A 798 18.95 -9.73 -10.89
CA MET A 798 18.60 -8.42 -11.43
C MET A 798 17.55 -8.51 -12.55
N ARG A 799 17.53 -9.59 -13.34
CA ARG A 799 16.45 -9.89 -14.30
C ARG A 799 15.10 -10.00 -13.58
N VAL A 800 15.02 -10.83 -12.54
CA VAL A 800 13.77 -11.01 -11.76
C VAL A 800 13.34 -9.71 -11.09
N MET A 801 14.28 -8.86 -10.67
CA MET A 801 13.96 -7.52 -10.17
C MET A 801 13.45 -6.56 -11.25
N ALA A 802 13.96 -6.64 -12.48
CA ALA A 802 13.44 -5.84 -13.59
C ALA A 802 12.05 -6.32 -14.06
N GLU A 803 11.81 -7.63 -14.04
CA GLU A 803 10.56 -8.26 -14.48
C GLU A 803 9.40 -8.03 -13.47
N GLU A 804 9.66 -8.03 -12.16
CA GLU A 804 8.61 -8.00 -11.12
C GLU A 804 8.90 -7.05 -9.92
N TYR A 805 9.60 -5.92 -10.15
CA TYR A 805 10.14 -4.99 -9.11
C TYR A 805 9.20 -4.73 -7.91
N ARG A 806 7.92 -4.42 -8.17
CA ARG A 806 6.93 -4.14 -7.12
C ARG A 806 6.70 -5.33 -6.19
N VAL A 807 6.52 -6.53 -6.74
CA VAL A 807 6.12 -7.73 -5.97
C VAL A 807 7.35 -8.38 -5.33
N ARG A 808 8.49 -8.34 -6.03
CA ARG A 808 9.78 -8.85 -5.55
C ARG A 808 10.38 -7.99 -4.44
N GLY A 809 9.96 -6.73 -4.31
CA GLY A 809 10.44 -5.83 -3.25
C GLY A 809 10.19 -6.27 -1.81
N GLY A 810 9.37 -7.30 -1.54
CA GLY A 810 9.10 -7.83 -0.20
C GLY A 810 9.33 -9.34 -0.09
N GLY A 811 9.56 -9.83 1.13
CA GLY A 811 9.80 -11.25 1.42
C GLY A 811 11.16 -11.78 0.96
N VAL A 812 12.12 -10.89 0.65
CA VAL A 812 13.54 -11.26 0.57
C VAL A 812 14.00 -11.66 1.96
N PRO A 813 14.85 -12.70 2.13
CA PRO A 813 15.39 -13.07 3.44
C PRO A 813 16.07 -11.89 4.16
N ASP A 814 15.93 -11.88 5.49
CA ASP A 814 16.19 -10.71 6.34
C ASP A 814 17.65 -10.25 6.27
N LEU A 815 18.58 -11.21 6.31
CA LEU A 815 20.02 -10.99 6.32
C LEU A 815 20.66 -11.28 4.97
N PHE A 816 21.52 -10.36 4.56
CA PHE A 816 22.44 -10.52 3.43
C PHE A 816 23.87 -10.63 3.96
N LEU A 817 24.57 -11.73 3.65
CA LEU A 817 25.92 -12.03 4.13
C LEU A 817 26.89 -12.24 2.97
N TRP A 818 28.19 -11.96 3.17
CA TRP A 818 29.24 -12.33 2.23
C TRP A 818 30.56 -12.68 2.92
N ASP A 819 31.32 -13.57 2.27
CA ASP A 819 32.67 -13.95 2.68
C ASP A 819 33.70 -13.27 1.75
N VAL A 820 34.63 -12.51 2.34
CA VAL A 820 35.68 -11.78 1.62
C VAL A 820 36.79 -12.69 1.06
N GLY A 821 36.82 -13.96 1.47
CA GLY A 821 37.76 -14.99 0.98
C GLY A 821 39.08 -15.07 1.78
N GLU A 822 39.23 -14.27 2.83
CA GLU A 822 40.47 -14.21 3.62
C GLU A 822 40.79 -15.53 4.33
N ALA A 823 42.08 -15.86 4.39
CA ALA A 823 42.56 -17.02 5.11
C ALA A 823 42.71 -16.70 6.60
N LYS A 824 41.99 -17.43 7.47
CA LYS A 824 42.29 -17.40 8.91
C LYS A 824 43.74 -17.80 9.13
N VAL A 825 44.55 -16.87 9.64
CA VAL A 825 45.89 -17.18 10.13
C VAL A 825 45.72 -17.99 11.40
N GLU A 826 45.99 -19.30 11.32
CA GLU A 826 46.13 -20.15 12.51
C GLU A 826 47.33 -19.67 13.32
N GLN A 827 47.09 -18.83 14.32
CA GLN A 827 48.04 -18.66 15.42
C GLN A 827 48.12 -20.00 16.15
N LYS A 828 49.22 -20.72 15.92
CA LYS A 828 49.57 -21.89 16.72
C LYS A 828 50.33 -21.39 17.95
N ASP A 829 49.78 -21.67 19.13
CA ASP A 829 50.44 -21.40 20.39
C ASP A 829 51.72 -22.26 20.51
N GLU A 830 52.88 -21.68 20.18
CA GLU A 830 54.18 -22.32 20.37
C GLU A 830 54.59 -22.29 21.85
N LEU A 831 54.07 -23.23 22.66
CA LEU A 831 54.56 -23.46 24.02
C LEU A 831 54.61 -24.96 24.36
N ASN A 832 55.81 -25.39 24.79
CA ASN A 832 56.18 -26.73 25.25
C ASN A 832 56.14 -27.89 24.22
N GLU A 833 57.28 -28.13 23.54
CA GLU A 833 57.91 -29.44 23.65
C GLU A 833 59.45 -29.37 23.57
N LYS A 834 60.16 -30.42 24.05
CA LYS A 834 61.63 -30.43 24.20
C LYS A 834 62.34 -31.06 22.99
N PRO A 835 63.58 -30.62 22.67
CA PRO A 835 64.25 -31.02 21.44
C PRO A 835 64.69 -32.50 21.41
N LYS A 836 64.55 -33.13 20.25
CA LYS A 836 65.22 -34.40 19.88
C LYS A 836 65.96 -34.22 18.53
N PRO A 837 67.07 -34.96 18.29
CA PRO A 837 67.99 -34.63 17.20
C PRO A 837 67.57 -35.18 15.82
N ARG A 838 67.67 -34.29 14.82
CA ARG A 838 67.85 -34.48 13.37
C ARG A 838 67.85 -35.92 12.81
N SER A 839 66.99 -36.16 11.83
CA SER A 839 67.41 -36.84 10.58
C SER A 839 66.64 -36.30 9.35
N ASN A 840 67.29 -36.38 8.19
CA ASN A 840 66.80 -36.20 6.81
C ASN A 840 65.99 -34.96 6.41
N LYS A 841 66.54 -34.22 5.44
CA LYS A 841 65.88 -33.13 4.70
C LYS A 841 64.83 -33.69 3.73
N ILE A 842 63.62 -33.13 3.75
CA ILE A 842 62.69 -33.15 2.61
C ILE A 842 62.20 -31.70 2.42
N ASN A 843 62.13 -31.22 1.18
CA ASN A 843 61.68 -29.85 0.90
C ASN A 843 60.20 -29.67 1.32
N PRO A 844 59.83 -28.58 2.01
CA PRO A 844 58.44 -28.19 2.13
C PRO A 844 57.94 -27.74 0.74
N LYS A 845 57.21 -28.63 0.05
CA LYS A 845 56.36 -28.19 -1.07
C LYS A 845 55.26 -27.30 -0.50
N ASN A 846 54.91 -26.24 -1.21
CA ASN A 846 53.80 -25.35 -0.85
C ASN A 846 52.55 -26.15 -0.48
N THR A 847 52.19 -26.18 0.79
CA THR A 847 50.83 -26.49 1.22
C THR A 847 49.94 -25.35 0.71
N PRO A 848 48.95 -25.62 -0.16
CA PRO A 848 48.03 -24.57 -0.58
C PRO A 848 47.16 -24.22 0.63
N THR A 849 47.38 -23.02 1.18
CA THR A 849 46.40 -22.37 2.06
C THR A 849 45.09 -22.32 1.31
N LYS A 850 44.08 -23.07 1.77
CA LYS A 850 42.73 -23.03 1.19
C LYS A 850 42.13 -21.65 1.44
N GLN A 851 42.34 -20.73 0.50
CA GLN A 851 41.56 -19.50 0.40
C GLN A 851 40.08 -19.89 0.41
N ARG A 852 39.27 -19.20 1.22
CA ARG A 852 37.83 -19.38 1.15
C ARG A 852 37.37 -18.84 -0.20
N LYS A 853 36.45 -19.54 -0.85
CA LYS A 853 35.80 -19.04 -2.06
C LYS A 853 34.91 -17.86 -1.63
N LYS A 854 35.08 -16.68 -2.23
CA LYS A 854 34.10 -15.59 -2.09
C LYS A 854 32.72 -16.13 -2.47
N GLU A 855 31.74 -15.95 -1.58
CA GLU A 855 30.34 -16.28 -1.84
C GLU A 855 29.42 -15.35 -1.04
N VAL A 856 28.27 -15.00 -1.62
CA VAL A 856 27.14 -14.36 -0.91
C VAL A 856 26.18 -15.43 -0.38
N ARG A 857 25.52 -15.12 0.74
CA ARG A 857 24.45 -15.93 1.32
C ARG A 857 23.28 -15.07 1.75
N PHE A 858 22.08 -15.62 1.62
CA PHE A 858 20.88 -15.06 2.23
C PHE A 858 20.49 -15.91 3.43
N VAL A 859 20.09 -15.26 4.53
CA VAL A 859 19.60 -15.96 5.72
C VAL A 859 18.26 -15.38 6.12
N GLU A 860 17.25 -16.24 6.15
CA GLU A 860 15.94 -15.96 6.74
C GLU A 860 16.01 -16.34 8.22
N VAL A 861 15.62 -15.43 9.12
CA VAL A 861 15.63 -15.63 10.57
C VAL A 861 14.23 -15.98 11.04
N LYS A 862 14.08 -17.07 11.81
CA LYS A 862 12.80 -17.52 12.36
C LYS A 862 12.94 -17.79 13.84
N SER A 863 12.00 -17.28 14.63
CA SER A 863 11.83 -17.72 16.03
C SER A 863 10.96 -18.97 16.09
N GLU A 864 10.98 -19.68 17.22
CA GLU A 864 10.29 -20.97 17.45
C GLU A 864 8.81 -21.04 17.04
N ASN A 865 8.10 -19.89 17.02
CA ASN A 865 6.67 -19.83 16.63
C ASN A 865 6.43 -19.21 15.24
N ASP A 866 7.46 -18.69 14.56
CA ASP A 866 7.35 -18.05 13.25
C ASP A 866 7.54 -19.05 12.10
N ARG A 867 6.97 -18.77 10.92
CA ARG A 867 6.97 -19.69 9.77
C ARG A 867 7.15 -18.94 8.46
N LEU A 868 7.94 -19.53 7.55
CA LEU A 868 8.11 -19.04 6.19
C LEU A 868 6.77 -18.71 5.51
N SER A 869 6.60 -17.45 5.11
CA SER A 869 5.52 -17.03 4.22
C SER A 869 5.72 -17.58 2.81
N ASP A 870 4.65 -17.63 2.03
CA ASP A 870 4.68 -18.18 0.67
C ASP A 870 5.51 -17.29 -0.29
N THR A 871 5.60 -15.98 -0.03
CA THR A 871 6.53 -15.05 -0.71
C THR A 871 7.99 -15.38 -0.41
N GLN A 872 8.34 -15.63 0.87
CA GLN A 872 9.71 -16.00 1.26
C GLN A 872 10.12 -17.34 0.66
N ARG A 873 9.23 -18.34 0.62
CA ARG A 873 9.50 -19.63 -0.06
C ARG A 873 9.82 -19.44 -1.55
N MET A 874 9.08 -18.57 -2.23
CA MET A 874 9.36 -18.24 -3.63
C MET A 874 10.69 -17.50 -3.79
N TRP A 875 11.04 -16.61 -2.85
CA TRP A 875 12.33 -15.91 -2.86
C TRP A 875 13.52 -16.86 -2.62
N ILE A 876 13.42 -17.75 -1.64
CA ILE A 876 14.40 -18.84 -1.40
C ILE A 876 14.61 -19.65 -2.68
N HIS A 877 13.53 -20.07 -3.35
CA HIS A 877 13.61 -20.83 -4.60
C HIS A 877 14.28 -20.05 -5.74
N VAL A 878 13.94 -18.76 -5.93
CA VAL A 878 14.59 -17.92 -6.96
C VAL A 878 16.09 -17.78 -6.71
N LEU A 879 16.49 -17.54 -5.46
CA LEU A 879 17.89 -17.39 -5.08
C LEU A 879 18.65 -18.71 -5.29
N MET A 880 18.09 -19.84 -4.85
CA MET A 880 18.71 -21.16 -5.06
C MET A 880 18.77 -21.56 -6.55
N GLY A 881 17.75 -21.24 -7.35
CA GLY A 881 17.77 -21.41 -8.81
C GLY A 881 18.74 -20.47 -9.55
N ALA A 882 19.10 -19.35 -8.93
CA ALA A 882 20.22 -18.52 -9.39
C ALA A 882 21.60 -19.12 -9.06
N GLY A 883 21.66 -20.13 -8.18
CA GLY A 883 22.89 -20.75 -7.68
C GLY A 883 23.40 -20.11 -6.37
N ILE A 884 22.57 -19.29 -5.71
CA ILE A 884 22.91 -18.56 -4.49
C ILE A 884 22.56 -19.43 -3.28
N ARG A 885 23.41 -19.39 -2.26
CA ARG A 885 23.19 -20.13 -1.01
C ARG A 885 22.15 -19.41 -0.14
N VAL A 886 21.15 -20.16 0.32
CA VAL A 886 20.10 -19.65 1.21
C VAL A 886 19.96 -20.56 2.42
N GLU A 887 19.89 -19.96 3.60
CA GLU A 887 19.87 -20.66 4.89
C GLU A 887 18.63 -20.21 5.69
N LEU A 888 18.00 -21.15 6.40
CA LEU A 888 16.87 -20.89 7.28
C LEU A 888 17.36 -21.02 8.73
N CYS A 889 17.51 -19.90 9.41
CA CYS A 889 18.11 -19.80 10.72
C CYS A 889 17.04 -19.74 11.82
N ASN A 890 16.80 -20.88 12.45
CA ASN A 890 15.87 -21.01 13.57
C ASN A 890 16.58 -20.60 14.87
N VAL A 891 16.07 -19.60 15.57
CA VAL A 891 16.62 -19.13 16.85
C VAL A 891 15.76 -19.64 18.01
N VAL A 892 16.39 -20.41 18.90
CA VAL A 892 15.76 -21.12 20.02
C VAL A 892 16.32 -20.60 21.34
N ALA A 893 15.45 -20.39 22.33
CA ALA A 893 15.86 -19.94 23.65
C ALA A 893 16.52 -21.09 24.43
N ARG A 894 17.82 -20.96 24.72
CA ARG A 894 18.55 -21.82 25.68
C ARG A 894 18.14 -21.49 27.12
N GLU A 895 17.83 -20.22 27.36
CA GLU A 895 17.42 -19.65 28.63
C GLU A 895 16.42 -18.52 28.34
N VAL A 896 15.40 -18.36 29.20
CA VAL A 896 14.42 -17.27 29.11
C VAL A 896 14.49 -16.46 30.41
N ARG A 897 15.03 -15.25 30.34
CA ARG A 897 15.11 -14.32 31.47
C ARG A 897 13.88 -13.43 31.49
N VAL A 898 13.10 -13.52 32.56
CA VAL A 898 11.98 -12.61 32.81
C VAL A 898 12.51 -11.42 33.61
N ILE A 899 12.20 -10.20 33.16
CA ILE A 899 12.61 -8.94 33.80
C ILE A 899 11.36 -8.11 34.06
N ASP A 900 11.09 -7.81 35.33
CA ASP A 900 10.08 -6.83 35.72
C ASP A 900 10.53 -5.43 35.27
N THR A 901 9.78 -4.83 34.35
CA THR A 901 9.82 -3.39 34.08
C THR A 901 8.73 -2.73 34.92
N GLY A 902 9.16 -2.20 36.08
CA GLY A 902 8.30 -1.66 37.14
C GLY A 902 7.61 -0.34 36.83
#